data_AF-A0A518A2Q9-F1
#
_entry.id   AF-A0A518A2Q9-F1
#
_cell.length_a   1.000
_cell.length_b   1.000
_cell.length_c   1.000
_cell.angle_alpha   90.00
_cell.angle_beta   90.00
_cell.angle_gamma   90.00
#
_symmetry.space_group_name_H-M   'P 1'
#
loop_
_entity.id
_entity.type
_entity.pdbx_description
1 polymer ?
#
loop_
_entity_poly.entity_id
_entity_poly.type
_entity_poly.pdbx_seq_one_letter_code
_entity_poly.pdbx_strand_id
1 'polypeptide(L)'
;MFAQLPYLIALSLSFTTGTETLLDDFNYETSSAARQAWTELKGTLPLAMSKSGSQNVLLLSAPFHSNREIPRTGIDKTLKQDLTAPGLFTIDVKPASPDSNHQVSLYFKSGPGWYSTSARIKGADWQTLRFSKGDFRGEDNPTGWDKIETVRLVIWRESDSEPDTHFQIRNLKAITSDITIIVPDISQKKKEQDTFAAADRIENFLETSGIGCDRITENDLSLKSLGSRSVAILPFNPHISAKACGILNQFMERGGKVYANFQIPPALEKNLGIKQGSYFNPPQPGTLASIHLNDAQILGLPSEVKQASWNLITAAPTGHNARIVGEWYDETGKPTGKPALIVSDQGAYFSHLILGDDPVNKQALLTALMAHFQPRLWDSIAAATIRQADQVGPFESFDELRRSIVSTVTPQQSKVLAARDLDRTTALLVRAKQLLQKNEAFQAIAFARRCREERVKIYLLTRASPPREARAFWDHSPTGPYPGDWDRTCKELADAGFNMLIVNMLWGGVAHYPSDVLPRSNSYEVYGDQIEQCLKAAHKHGLELHVWKVNHNLTTAPPSFVKQLRDAGRTQVSVTGEPIDWLNPAHPENFQLEVDSMLEVVKKYPVDGIHFDYIRYPNDRHDYSDFSRQKFEADTGIKVDNWPTDCYSGKLKSRYRNWRADQITRLVETVSREARQIRPGVKLSAAVFREYPDCREWVAQDWPLWAKRGYLDFICPMDYTTSDEQFRLWIEDQQKHLAGSIPIYPGIGALSTEATLSSDRVLGQVDVTRQLRTGGFTVFSLSPQTLSSIVPDFKQSAGKVKAIPTHRAQKK
;
A
#
# COMPACT_ATOMS: atom_id res chain seq x y z
N MET A 1 -50.77 2.26 -15.34
CA MET A 1 -50.75 1.26 -16.43
C MET A 1 -49.38 0.59 -16.39
N PHE A 2 -49.20 -0.34 -15.45
CA PHE A 2 -47.93 -0.97 -15.10
C PHE A 2 -48.11 -2.47 -15.29
N ALA A 3 -47.50 -3.04 -16.32
CA ALA A 3 -47.32 -4.48 -16.43
C ALA A 3 -46.13 -4.76 -17.37
N GLN A 4 -45.32 -5.73 -16.94
CA GLN A 4 -44.28 -6.46 -17.70
C GLN A 4 -42.87 -5.83 -17.73
N LEU A 5 -42.10 -6.09 -16.66
CA LEU A 5 -40.66 -6.31 -16.74
C LEU A 5 -40.43 -7.80 -17.08
N PRO A 6 -39.70 -8.18 -18.15
CA PRO A 6 -39.22 -9.54 -18.28
C PRO A 6 -37.93 -9.71 -17.46
N TYR A 7 -37.85 -10.88 -16.83
CA TYR A 7 -36.71 -11.47 -16.13
C TYR A 7 -35.35 -11.05 -16.69
N LEU A 8 -34.61 -10.26 -15.90
CA LEU A 8 -33.15 -10.15 -16.01
C LEU A 8 -32.55 -11.42 -15.40
N ILE A 9 -32.22 -12.38 -16.25
CA ILE A 9 -31.31 -13.47 -15.90
C ILE A 9 -29.98 -12.80 -15.52
N ALA A 10 -29.66 -12.81 -14.23
CA ALA A 10 -28.32 -12.48 -13.73
C ALA A 10 -27.37 -13.60 -14.15
N LEU A 11 -26.95 -13.58 -15.41
CA LEU A 11 -25.79 -14.32 -15.88
C LEU A 11 -24.57 -13.63 -15.27
N SER A 12 -24.07 -14.18 -14.16
CA SER A 12 -22.71 -13.91 -13.67
C SER A 12 -21.73 -14.51 -14.68
N LEU A 13 -21.56 -13.85 -15.83
CA LEU A 13 -20.50 -14.17 -16.76
C LEU A 13 -19.18 -13.76 -16.10
N SER A 14 -18.52 -14.73 -15.48
CA SER A 14 -17.14 -14.59 -15.02
C SER A 14 -16.24 -14.63 -16.24
N PHE A 15 -15.90 -13.45 -16.76
CA PHE A 15 -14.87 -13.31 -17.80
C PHE A 15 -13.50 -13.30 -17.12
N THR A 16 -13.05 -14.47 -16.63
CA THR A 16 -11.66 -14.64 -16.17
C THR A 16 -10.80 -15.07 -17.36
N THR A 17 -9.71 -14.33 -17.60
CA THR A 17 -8.73 -14.61 -18.65
C THR A 17 -7.65 -15.52 -18.07
N GLY A 18 -7.83 -16.82 -18.26
CA GLY A 18 -6.97 -17.87 -17.72
C GLY A 18 -7.70 -19.20 -17.56
N THR A 19 -6.98 -20.22 -17.10
CA THR A 19 -7.58 -21.52 -16.72
C THR A 19 -7.62 -21.66 -15.21
N GLU A 20 -8.78 -22.07 -14.69
CA GLU A 20 -8.99 -22.36 -13.28
C GLU A 20 -9.15 -23.87 -13.08
N THR A 21 -8.35 -24.44 -12.17
CA THR A 21 -8.48 -25.82 -11.71
C THR A 21 -8.94 -25.78 -10.26
N LEU A 22 -10.12 -26.34 -9.98
CA LEU A 22 -10.61 -26.52 -8.62
C LEU A 22 -9.83 -27.64 -7.93
N LEU A 23 -9.15 -27.32 -6.82
CA LEU A 23 -8.47 -28.31 -5.99
C LEU A 23 -9.42 -28.89 -4.92
N ASP A 24 -10.29 -28.03 -4.37
CA ASP A 24 -11.37 -28.41 -3.45
C ASP A 24 -12.41 -27.27 -3.35
N ASP A 25 -13.71 -27.55 -3.47
CA ASP A 25 -14.76 -26.54 -3.23
C ASP A 25 -15.21 -26.46 -1.76
N PHE A 26 -14.77 -27.42 -0.94
CA PHE A 26 -15.17 -27.63 0.45
C PHE A 26 -16.69 -27.83 0.64
N ASN A 27 -17.41 -28.30 -0.37
CA ASN A 27 -18.86 -28.48 -0.33
C ASN A 27 -19.26 -29.93 0.02
N TYR A 28 -18.80 -30.42 1.17
CA TYR A 28 -19.14 -31.76 1.66
C TYR A 28 -20.55 -31.80 2.25
N GLU A 29 -21.29 -32.90 2.05
CA GLU A 29 -22.64 -33.09 2.61
C GLU A 29 -22.63 -33.22 4.15
N THR A 30 -21.56 -33.79 4.72
CA THR A 30 -21.43 -34.04 6.15
C THR A 30 -20.02 -33.76 6.65
N SER A 31 -19.89 -33.45 7.95
CA SER A 31 -18.58 -33.33 8.63
C SER A 31 -17.76 -34.62 8.55
N SER A 32 -18.42 -35.79 8.49
CA SER A 32 -17.74 -37.08 8.32
C SER A 32 -17.06 -37.17 6.95
N ALA A 33 -17.76 -36.76 5.88
CA ALA A 33 -17.18 -36.72 4.53
C ALA A 33 -15.99 -35.75 4.45
N ALA A 34 -16.08 -34.58 5.11
CA ALA A 34 -14.96 -33.65 5.18
C ALA A 34 -13.73 -34.27 5.87
N ARG A 35 -13.91 -35.00 6.98
CA ARG A 35 -12.84 -35.70 7.72
C ARG A 35 -12.27 -36.93 7.00
N GLN A 36 -12.99 -37.48 6.03
CA GLN A 36 -12.45 -38.51 5.13
C GLN A 36 -11.57 -37.89 4.04
N ALA A 37 -11.87 -36.65 3.65
CA ALA A 37 -11.16 -35.94 2.59
C ALA A 37 -9.96 -35.14 3.11
N TRP A 38 -10.02 -34.64 4.33
CA TRP A 38 -9.01 -33.82 4.99
C TRP A 38 -8.64 -34.39 6.35
N THR A 39 -7.36 -34.34 6.69
CA THR A 39 -6.81 -34.79 7.98
C THR A 39 -6.40 -33.59 8.81
N GLU A 40 -6.84 -33.52 10.06
CA GLU A 40 -6.48 -32.46 11.00
C GLU A 40 -5.00 -32.55 11.44
N LEU A 41 -4.34 -31.40 11.56
CA LEU A 41 -3.03 -31.32 12.23
C LEU A 41 -3.17 -31.51 13.74
N LYS A 42 -2.08 -31.94 14.40
CA LYS A 42 -2.05 -32.11 15.86
C LYS A 42 -2.57 -30.86 16.58
N GLY A 43 -3.59 -31.04 17.42
CA GLY A 43 -4.20 -29.98 18.22
C GLY A 43 -5.32 -29.21 17.53
N THR A 44 -5.56 -29.45 16.23
CA THR A 44 -6.72 -28.92 15.50
C THR A 44 -7.98 -29.68 15.93
N LEU A 45 -9.07 -28.96 16.16
CA LEU A 45 -10.36 -29.56 16.50
C LEU A 45 -10.98 -30.29 15.30
N PRO A 46 -11.83 -31.31 15.53
CA PRO A 46 -12.43 -32.08 14.44
C PRO A 46 -13.19 -31.19 13.45
N LEU A 47 -12.95 -31.42 12.15
CA LEU A 47 -13.56 -30.60 11.10
C LEU A 47 -15.08 -30.67 11.14
N ALA A 48 -15.73 -29.54 10.89
CA ALA A 48 -17.18 -29.46 10.83
C ALA A 48 -17.62 -28.83 9.50
N MET A 49 -18.83 -29.16 9.08
CA MET A 49 -19.51 -28.44 8.01
C MET A 49 -20.46 -27.39 8.58
N SER A 50 -20.54 -26.25 7.93
CA SER A 50 -21.50 -25.18 8.23
C SER A 50 -22.21 -24.74 6.94
N LYS A 51 -23.31 -23.99 7.08
CA LYS A 51 -24.02 -23.37 5.95
C LYS A 51 -23.59 -21.92 5.81
N SER A 52 -23.30 -21.52 4.58
CA SER A 52 -23.17 -20.11 4.18
C SER A 52 -24.14 -19.85 3.03
N GLY A 53 -25.32 -19.31 3.36
CA GLY A 53 -26.44 -19.27 2.41
C GLY A 53 -26.93 -20.68 2.08
N SER A 54 -26.99 -21.02 0.79
CA SER A 54 -27.38 -22.37 0.33
C SER A 54 -26.22 -23.39 0.31
N GLN A 55 -24.97 -22.93 0.29
CA GLN A 55 -23.77 -23.75 0.12
C GLN A 55 -23.27 -24.34 1.46
N ASN A 56 -22.77 -25.58 1.45
CA ASN A 56 -21.98 -26.10 2.58
C ASN A 56 -20.55 -25.56 2.48
N VAL A 57 -19.99 -25.17 3.63
CA VAL A 57 -18.61 -24.67 3.74
C VAL A 57 -17.91 -25.37 4.88
N LEU A 58 -16.59 -25.55 4.75
CA LEU A 58 -15.80 -26.12 5.83
C LEU A 58 -15.68 -25.10 6.96
N LEU A 59 -15.93 -25.56 8.19
CA LEU A 59 -15.71 -24.82 9.42
C LEU A 59 -14.44 -25.32 10.08
N LEU A 60 -13.39 -24.51 10.06
CA LEU A 60 -12.14 -24.77 10.75
C LEU A 60 -12.12 -24.02 12.09
N SER A 61 -12.28 -24.76 13.18
CA SER A 61 -12.25 -24.20 14.53
C SER A 61 -10.82 -24.03 15.02
N ALA A 62 -10.57 -22.91 15.70
CA ALA A 62 -9.27 -22.52 16.25
C ALA A 62 -9.38 -22.31 17.77
N PRO A 63 -9.02 -23.30 18.60
CA PRO A 63 -9.12 -23.22 20.05
C PRO A 63 -7.95 -22.44 20.66
N PHE A 64 -7.70 -21.22 20.20
CA PHE A 64 -6.51 -20.45 20.60
C PHE A 64 -6.53 -20.02 22.07
N HIS A 65 -7.71 -19.85 22.67
CA HIS A 65 -7.88 -19.55 24.09
C HIS A 65 -7.88 -20.81 24.94
N SER A 66 -8.67 -21.81 24.55
CA SER A 66 -8.87 -23.05 25.30
C SER A 66 -7.71 -24.03 25.17
N ASN A 67 -6.88 -23.90 24.13
CA ASN A 67 -5.66 -24.67 23.92
C ASN A 67 -4.47 -23.74 23.57
N ARG A 68 -3.86 -23.16 24.60
CA ARG A 68 -2.76 -22.20 24.44
C ARG A 68 -1.45 -22.81 23.95
N GLU A 69 -1.32 -24.13 23.93
CA GLU A 69 -0.11 -24.81 23.46
C GLU A 69 -0.01 -24.86 21.92
N ILE A 70 -1.13 -24.65 21.22
CA ILE A 70 -1.13 -24.65 19.75
C ILE A 70 -0.88 -23.24 19.20
N PRO A 71 0.17 -23.03 18.39
CA PRO A 71 0.39 -21.74 17.73
C PRO A 71 -0.49 -21.58 16.48
N ARG A 72 -1.17 -22.65 16.03
CA ARG A 72 -1.92 -22.71 14.77
C ARG A 72 -2.91 -23.87 14.73
N THR A 73 -3.95 -23.72 13.90
CA THR A 73 -4.87 -24.79 13.49
C THR A 73 -4.63 -25.08 12.00
N GLY A 74 -4.81 -26.31 11.54
CA GLY A 74 -4.60 -26.63 10.13
C GLY A 74 -5.00 -28.04 9.70
N ILE A 75 -5.03 -28.23 8.39
CA ILE A 75 -5.55 -29.43 7.74
C ILE A 75 -4.72 -29.82 6.52
N ASP A 76 -4.63 -31.12 6.25
CA ASP A 76 -3.91 -31.73 5.12
C ASP A 76 -4.88 -32.49 4.20
N LYS A 77 -4.67 -32.41 2.89
CA LYS A 77 -5.36 -33.23 1.88
C LYS A 77 -4.36 -33.83 0.91
N THR A 78 -4.49 -35.11 0.63
CA THR A 78 -3.77 -35.76 -0.48
C THR A 78 -4.33 -35.26 -1.81
N LEU A 79 -3.47 -34.68 -2.64
CA LEU A 79 -3.86 -34.02 -3.89
C LEU A 79 -3.39 -34.80 -5.14
N LYS A 80 -2.17 -35.35 -5.15
CA LYS A 80 -1.55 -36.04 -6.31
C LYS A 80 -1.78 -35.32 -7.64
N GLN A 81 -1.37 -34.05 -7.72
CA GLN A 81 -1.54 -33.22 -8.92
C GLN A 81 -0.23 -32.63 -9.45
N ASP A 82 -0.24 -32.37 -10.74
CA ASP A 82 0.76 -31.58 -11.43
C ASP A 82 0.36 -30.11 -11.39
N LEU A 83 1.05 -29.34 -10.56
CA LEU A 83 0.86 -27.90 -10.39
C LEU A 83 1.99 -27.11 -11.06
N THR A 84 2.60 -27.66 -12.12
CA THR A 84 3.68 -26.98 -12.86
C THR A 84 3.18 -25.69 -13.53
N ALA A 85 2.04 -25.75 -14.22
CA ALA A 85 1.49 -24.65 -15.02
C ALA A 85 0.82 -23.53 -14.21
N PRO A 86 0.01 -23.80 -13.18
CA PRO A 86 -0.58 -22.75 -12.36
C PRO A 86 0.48 -21.83 -11.76
N GLY A 87 0.24 -20.52 -11.84
CA GLY A 87 1.11 -19.48 -11.27
C GLY A 87 0.49 -18.75 -10.08
N LEU A 88 -0.78 -19.03 -9.77
CA LEU A 88 -1.53 -18.41 -8.69
C LEU A 88 -2.42 -19.45 -8.01
N PHE A 89 -2.53 -19.38 -6.69
CA PHE A 89 -3.50 -20.15 -5.92
C PHE A 89 -4.42 -19.21 -5.16
N THR A 90 -5.70 -19.56 -5.07
CA THR A 90 -6.68 -18.77 -4.32
C THR A 90 -7.50 -19.62 -3.38
N ILE A 91 -7.89 -19.07 -2.23
CA ILE A 91 -8.84 -19.69 -1.32
C ILE A 91 -9.78 -18.63 -0.76
N ASP A 92 -11.07 -18.95 -0.68
CA ASP A 92 -12.03 -18.07 -0.03
C ASP A 92 -12.06 -18.41 1.46
N VAL A 93 -11.90 -17.39 2.31
CA VAL A 93 -11.99 -17.52 3.76
C VAL A 93 -12.87 -16.43 4.33
N LYS A 94 -13.69 -16.78 5.32
CA LYS A 94 -14.45 -15.85 6.13
C LYS A 94 -14.19 -16.12 7.61
N PRO A 95 -13.60 -15.18 8.37
CA PRO A 95 -13.41 -15.34 9.79
C PRO A 95 -14.72 -15.14 10.56
N ALA A 96 -14.78 -15.65 11.79
CA ALA A 96 -15.89 -15.39 12.71
C ALA A 96 -15.89 -13.96 13.28
N SER A 97 -14.69 -13.41 13.50
CA SER A 97 -14.50 -12.11 14.13
C SER A 97 -14.33 -11.00 13.09
N PRO A 98 -14.99 -9.84 13.24
CA PRO A 98 -14.71 -8.67 12.42
C PRO A 98 -13.30 -8.12 12.64
N ASP A 99 -12.70 -8.36 13.81
CA ASP A 99 -11.35 -7.89 14.16
C ASP A 99 -10.25 -8.88 13.73
N SER A 100 -10.59 -9.91 12.94
CA SER A 100 -9.61 -10.90 12.49
C SER A 100 -8.54 -10.28 11.58
N ASN A 101 -7.28 -10.53 11.93
CA ASN A 101 -6.09 -10.16 11.15
C ASN A 101 -5.16 -11.37 10.88
N HIS A 102 -5.74 -12.58 10.91
CA HIS A 102 -5.01 -13.84 10.94
C HIS A 102 -4.12 -14.08 9.72
N GLN A 103 -2.89 -14.52 9.96
CA GLN A 103 -2.08 -15.14 8.92
C GLN A 103 -2.63 -16.52 8.53
N VAL A 104 -2.82 -16.72 7.22
CA VAL A 104 -3.16 -18.00 6.60
C VAL A 104 -2.01 -18.44 5.72
N SER A 105 -1.50 -19.64 5.96
CA SER A 105 -0.43 -20.24 5.17
C SER A 105 -0.95 -21.39 4.33
N LEU A 106 -0.51 -21.43 3.07
CA LEU A 106 -0.74 -22.52 2.15
C LEU A 106 0.58 -23.25 1.90
N TYR A 107 0.55 -24.57 2.01
CA TYR A 107 1.71 -25.43 1.76
C TYR A 107 1.41 -26.50 0.72
N PHE A 108 2.41 -26.84 -0.08
CA PHE A 108 2.36 -27.95 -1.03
C PHE A 108 3.57 -28.87 -0.83
N LYS A 109 3.30 -30.14 -0.50
CA LYS A 109 4.34 -31.15 -0.33
C LYS A 109 4.80 -31.69 -1.68
N SER A 110 6.11 -31.76 -1.88
CA SER A 110 6.74 -32.37 -3.05
C SER A 110 7.98 -33.14 -2.63
N GLY A 111 7.90 -34.48 -2.69
CA GLY A 111 9.00 -35.34 -2.26
C GLY A 111 9.32 -35.15 -0.77
N PRO A 112 10.58 -34.89 -0.38
CA PRO A 112 10.96 -34.71 1.01
C PRO A 112 10.58 -33.34 1.57
N GLY A 113 10.29 -32.35 0.71
CA GLY A 113 10.11 -30.96 1.10
C GLY A 113 8.72 -30.39 0.87
N TRP A 114 8.58 -29.12 1.25
CA TRP A 114 7.35 -28.33 1.12
C TRP A 114 7.64 -27.00 0.43
N TYR A 115 6.68 -26.53 -0.35
CA TYR A 115 6.56 -25.12 -0.72
C TYR A 115 5.60 -24.45 0.25
N SER A 116 5.93 -23.27 0.78
CA SER A 116 5.04 -22.51 1.66
C SER A 116 4.99 -21.01 1.34
N THR A 117 3.82 -20.40 1.50
CA THR A 117 3.66 -18.95 1.53
C THR A 117 2.44 -18.58 2.38
N SER A 118 2.23 -17.28 2.64
CA SER A 118 1.16 -16.80 3.50
C SER A 118 0.50 -15.52 3.00
N ALA A 119 -0.78 -15.38 3.34
CA ALA A 119 -1.59 -14.18 3.16
C ALA A 119 -2.25 -13.83 4.50
N ARG A 120 -2.84 -12.63 4.62
CA ARG A 120 -3.61 -12.23 5.82
C ARG A 120 -5.08 -12.04 5.48
N ILE A 121 -5.94 -12.54 6.36
CA ILE A 121 -7.38 -12.23 6.37
C ILE A 121 -7.57 -10.89 7.09
N LYS A 122 -8.48 -10.02 6.63
CA LYS A 122 -8.81 -8.75 7.29
C LYS A 122 -10.33 -8.51 7.34
N GLY A 123 -10.89 -8.14 8.47
CA GLY A 123 -12.34 -7.87 8.55
C GLY A 123 -13.20 -9.15 8.63
N ALA A 124 -14.53 -8.99 8.61
CA ALA A 124 -15.49 -10.07 8.90
C ALA A 124 -16.00 -10.87 7.70
N ASP A 125 -15.82 -10.35 6.48
CA ASP A 125 -16.49 -10.88 5.29
C ASP A 125 -15.65 -11.88 4.51
N TRP A 126 -16.31 -12.56 3.57
CA TRP A 126 -15.65 -13.46 2.62
C TRP A 126 -14.58 -12.71 1.84
N GLN A 127 -13.37 -13.26 1.87
CA GLN A 127 -12.21 -12.74 1.16
C GLN A 127 -11.57 -13.86 0.35
N THR A 128 -11.19 -13.55 -0.87
CA THR A 128 -10.36 -14.43 -1.69
C THR A 128 -8.90 -14.10 -1.41
N LEU A 129 -8.23 -14.95 -0.64
CA LEU A 129 -6.78 -14.84 -0.43
C LEU A 129 -6.06 -15.32 -1.68
N ARG A 130 -5.04 -14.57 -2.11
CA ARG A 130 -4.23 -14.82 -3.31
C ARG A 130 -2.81 -15.23 -2.89
N PHE A 131 -2.29 -16.31 -3.46
CA PHE A 131 -0.94 -16.82 -3.20
C PHE A 131 -0.22 -17.00 -4.53
N SER A 132 0.64 -16.03 -4.89
CA SER A 132 1.42 -16.12 -6.11
C SER A 132 2.46 -17.24 -5.98
N LYS A 133 2.60 -18.08 -7.01
CA LYS A 133 3.58 -19.18 -7.01
C LYS A 133 5.00 -18.66 -6.84
N GLY A 134 5.29 -17.47 -7.38
CA GLY A 134 6.57 -16.78 -7.21
C GLY A 134 6.94 -16.42 -5.77
N ASP A 135 5.97 -16.42 -4.84
CA ASP A 135 6.21 -16.09 -3.42
C ASP A 135 6.42 -17.33 -2.53
N PHE A 136 6.28 -18.55 -3.08
CA PHE A 136 6.48 -19.77 -2.31
C PHE A 136 7.96 -20.01 -2.02
N ARG A 137 8.25 -20.37 -0.76
CA ARG A 137 9.58 -20.74 -0.28
C ARG A 137 9.67 -22.25 -0.16
N GLY A 138 10.81 -22.80 -0.60
CA GLY A 138 11.12 -24.20 -0.38
C GLY A 138 11.63 -24.45 1.05
N GLU A 139 11.07 -25.46 1.71
CA GLU A 139 11.50 -26.03 2.99
C GLU A 139 11.85 -27.50 2.76
N ASP A 140 12.95 -27.98 3.35
CA ASP A 140 13.40 -29.38 3.24
C ASP A 140 13.58 -29.92 1.80
N ASN A 141 14.00 -29.05 0.88
CA ASN A 141 14.36 -29.37 -0.52
C ASN A 141 13.24 -30.06 -1.32
N PRO A 142 12.12 -29.37 -1.62
CA PRO A 142 11.05 -29.93 -2.42
C PRO A 142 11.52 -30.29 -3.84
N THR A 143 10.98 -31.36 -4.42
CA THR A 143 11.47 -31.93 -5.69
C THR A 143 10.94 -31.27 -6.97
N GLY A 144 9.90 -30.43 -6.87
CA GLY A 144 9.30 -29.76 -8.03
C GLY A 144 7.77 -29.68 -7.96
N TRP A 145 7.17 -28.96 -8.90
CA TRP A 145 5.71 -28.74 -8.95
C TRP A 145 4.95 -29.79 -9.76
N ASP A 146 5.64 -30.71 -10.42
CA ASP A 146 5.07 -31.74 -11.28
C ASP A 146 4.40 -32.89 -10.50
N LYS A 147 4.73 -33.04 -9.22
CA LYS A 147 4.22 -34.12 -8.34
C LYS A 147 3.92 -33.59 -6.94
N ILE A 148 2.85 -32.81 -6.82
CA ILE A 148 2.37 -32.37 -5.51
C ILE A 148 1.55 -33.48 -4.85
N GLU A 149 2.02 -33.95 -3.70
CA GLU A 149 1.43 -35.08 -2.98
C GLU A 149 0.30 -34.62 -2.05
N THR A 150 0.54 -33.52 -1.34
CA THR A 150 -0.32 -33.02 -0.27
C THR A 150 -0.43 -31.51 -0.35
N VAL A 151 -1.63 -30.98 -0.13
CA VAL A 151 -1.84 -29.57 0.19
C VAL A 151 -2.15 -29.43 1.67
N ARG A 152 -1.63 -28.39 2.31
CA ARG A 152 -1.89 -28.05 3.71
C ARG A 152 -2.34 -26.61 3.84
N LEU A 153 -3.39 -26.38 4.60
CA LEU A 153 -3.90 -25.07 4.98
C LEU A 153 -3.70 -24.86 6.48
N VAL A 154 -3.16 -23.71 6.87
CA VAL A 154 -2.87 -23.37 8.26
C VAL A 154 -3.35 -21.96 8.57
N ILE A 155 -3.98 -21.78 9.74
CA ILE A 155 -4.33 -20.47 10.29
C ILE A 155 -3.57 -20.30 11.61
N TRP A 156 -2.82 -19.21 11.71
CA TRP A 156 -1.94 -18.92 12.84
C TRP A 156 -2.64 -18.07 13.90
N ARG A 157 -2.30 -18.29 15.17
CA ARG A 157 -2.76 -17.47 16.29
C ARG A 157 -2.14 -16.07 16.22
N GLU A 158 -2.93 -15.02 16.42
CA GLU A 158 -2.42 -13.64 16.41
C GLU A 158 -1.83 -13.24 17.78
N SER A 159 -2.45 -13.65 18.90
CA SER A 159 -1.95 -13.36 20.25
C SER A 159 -2.33 -14.41 21.30
N ASP A 160 -1.62 -14.44 22.44
CA ASP A 160 -1.93 -15.35 23.55
C ASP A 160 -3.24 -15.03 24.29
N SER A 161 -3.77 -13.81 24.09
CA SER A 161 -5.04 -13.35 24.65
C SER A 161 -6.23 -13.58 23.71
N GLU A 162 -6.00 -14.11 22.51
CA GLU A 162 -7.04 -14.30 21.52
C GLU A 162 -8.14 -15.26 22.02
N PRO A 163 -9.44 -14.95 21.82
CA PRO A 163 -10.51 -15.90 22.10
C PRO A 163 -10.48 -17.09 21.15
N ASP A 164 -11.19 -18.17 21.50
CA ASP A 164 -11.48 -19.23 20.54
C ASP A 164 -12.28 -18.67 19.37
N THR A 165 -11.91 -19.06 18.16
CA THR A 165 -12.50 -18.54 16.92
C THR A 165 -12.71 -19.65 15.90
N HIS A 166 -13.28 -19.31 14.75
CA HIS A 166 -13.46 -20.24 13.64
C HIS A 166 -13.42 -19.51 12.30
N PHE A 167 -13.18 -20.29 11.25
CA PHE A 167 -13.07 -19.79 9.89
C PHE A 167 -13.92 -20.65 8.97
N GLN A 168 -14.76 -20.02 8.16
CA GLN A 168 -15.44 -20.67 7.05
C GLN A 168 -14.54 -20.63 5.83
N ILE A 169 -14.38 -21.77 5.14
CA ILE A 169 -13.46 -21.93 4.01
C ILE A 169 -14.20 -22.54 2.83
N ARG A 170 -13.92 -22.04 1.62
CA ARG A 170 -14.39 -22.62 0.35
C ARG A 170 -13.44 -22.32 -0.82
N ASN A 171 -13.65 -22.99 -1.95
CA ASN A 171 -13.03 -22.68 -3.24
C ASN A 171 -11.49 -22.55 -3.23
N LEU A 172 -10.77 -23.62 -2.88
CA LEU A 172 -9.33 -23.68 -3.14
C LEU A 172 -9.09 -23.98 -4.63
N LYS A 173 -8.46 -23.04 -5.33
CA LYS A 173 -8.23 -23.10 -6.78
C LYS A 173 -6.76 -22.89 -7.12
N ALA A 174 -6.33 -23.51 -8.22
CA ALA A 174 -5.09 -23.22 -8.91
C ALA A 174 -5.42 -22.51 -10.23
N ILE A 175 -4.73 -21.41 -10.53
CA ILE A 175 -5.04 -20.51 -11.64
C ILE A 175 -3.80 -20.33 -12.51
N THR A 176 -4.02 -20.39 -13.83
CA THR A 176 -3.04 -20.05 -14.87
C THR A 176 -3.56 -18.81 -15.60
N SER A 177 -3.01 -17.65 -15.32
CA SER A 177 -3.40 -16.39 -15.97
C SER A 177 -2.81 -16.32 -17.39
N ASP A 178 -3.45 -15.63 -18.33
CA ASP A 178 -2.91 -15.47 -19.70
C ASP A 178 -1.59 -14.67 -19.75
N ILE A 179 -1.29 -13.92 -18.69
CA ILE A 179 -0.10 -13.09 -18.54
C ILE A 179 0.66 -13.54 -17.31
N THR A 180 1.98 -13.71 -17.44
CA THR A 180 2.87 -13.99 -16.32
C THR A 180 4.02 -13.02 -16.23
N ILE A 181 4.45 -12.71 -15.00
CA ILE A 181 5.65 -11.94 -14.71
C ILE A 181 6.74 -12.92 -14.27
N ILE A 182 7.90 -12.84 -14.92
CA ILE A 182 9.05 -13.68 -14.59
C ILE A 182 9.89 -12.97 -13.53
N VAL A 183 10.01 -13.58 -12.36
CA VAL A 183 10.74 -13.04 -11.21
C VAL A 183 11.91 -13.94 -10.82
N PRO A 184 12.96 -13.40 -10.17
CA PRO A 184 13.96 -14.20 -9.51
C PRO A 184 13.35 -15.06 -8.40
N ASP A 185 14.12 -16.01 -7.89
CA ASP A 185 13.74 -16.77 -6.71
C ASP A 185 13.53 -15.84 -5.49
N ILE A 186 12.52 -16.12 -4.67
CA ILE A 186 12.17 -15.29 -3.50
C ILE A 186 13.33 -15.18 -2.48
N SER A 187 14.23 -16.17 -2.44
CA SER A 187 15.46 -16.11 -1.65
C SER A 187 16.39 -14.95 -2.05
N GLN A 188 16.26 -14.45 -3.29
CA GLN A 188 17.03 -13.33 -3.81
C GLN A 188 16.33 -11.98 -3.62
N LYS A 189 15.15 -11.92 -2.98
CA LYS A 189 14.35 -10.68 -2.85
C LYS A 189 15.13 -9.47 -2.32
N LYS A 190 16.06 -9.68 -1.39
CA LYS A 190 16.91 -8.61 -0.86
C LYS A 190 17.94 -8.09 -1.89
N LYS A 191 18.48 -8.98 -2.72
CA LYS A 191 19.47 -8.65 -3.75
C LYS A 191 18.83 -8.06 -5.00
N GLU A 192 17.63 -8.53 -5.34
CA GLU A 192 16.87 -8.18 -6.54
C GLU A 192 15.64 -7.30 -6.21
N GLN A 193 15.78 -6.43 -5.20
CA GLN A 193 14.65 -5.64 -4.68
C GLN A 193 13.96 -4.80 -5.77
N ASP A 194 14.72 -4.21 -6.68
CA ASP A 194 14.18 -3.40 -7.78
C ASP A 194 13.34 -4.22 -8.76
N THR A 195 13.76 -5.47 -9.02
CA THR A 195 13.03 -6.42 -9.86
C THR A 195 11.66 -6.76 -9.26
N PHE A 196 11.62 -7.06 -7.96
CA PHE A 196 10.37 -7.32 -7.25
C PHE A 196 9.49 -6.07 -7.16
N ALA A 197 10.07 -4.90 -6.90
CA ALA A 197 9.31 -3.65 -6.88
C ALA A 197 8.70 -3.30 -8.24
N ALA A 198 9.40 -3.58 -9.35
CA ALA A 198 8.87 -3.44 -10.70
C ALA A 198 7.76 -4.46 -10.99
N ALA A 199 7.94 -5.71 -10.54
CA ALA A 199 6.93 -6.76 -10.66
C ALA A 199 5.63 -6.40 -9.92
N ASP A 200 5.73 -5.99 -8.65
CA ASP A 200 4.61 -5.56 -7.80
C ASP A 200 3.83 -4.42 -8.46
N ARG A 201 4.55 -3.46 -9.05
CA ARG A 201 3.95 -2.32 -9.72
C ARG A 201 3.19 -2.71 -11.00
N ILE A 202 3.80 -3.53 -11.86
CA ILE A 202 3.16 -3.98 -13.10
C ILE A 202 1.93 -4.83 -12.78
N GLU A 203 2.04 -5.77 -11.84
CA GLU A 203 0.91 -6.60 -11.41
C GLU A 203 -0.25 -5.73 -10.91
N ASN A 204 0.02 -4.75 -10.05
CA ASN A 204 -1.02 -3.85 -9.53
C ASN A 204 -1.73 -3.06 -10.64
N PHE A 205 -0.99 -2.57 -11.65
CA PHE A 205 -1.60 -1.89 -12.80
C PHE A 205 -2.48 -2.83 -13.65
N LEU A 206 -2.05 -4.07 -13.86
CA LEU A 206 -2.83 -5.07 -14.59
C LEU A 206 -4.09 -5.48 -13.81
N GLU A 207 -3.95 -5.80 -12.52
CA GLU A 207 -5.07 -6.19 -11.66
C GLU A 207 -6.13 -5.09 -11.55
N THR A 208 -5.71 -3.83 -11.38
CA THR A 208 -6.63 -2.68 -11.33
C THR A 208 -7.40 -2.49 -12.65
N SER A 209 -6.82 -2.96 -13.77
CA SER A 209 -7.46 -2.96 -15.09
C SER A 209 -8.40 -4.14 -15.33
N GLY A 210 -8.50 -5.07 -14.37
CA GLY A 210 -9.24 -6.31 -14.52
C GLY A 210 -8.50 -7.40 -15.28
N ILE A 211 -7.19 -7.25 -15.48
CA ILE A 211 -6.35 -8.23 -16.16
C ILE A 211 -5.71 -9.12 -15.08
N GLY A 212 -6.05 -10.40 -15.10
CA GLY A 212 -5.40 -11.39 -14.24
C GLY A 212 -3.95 -11.60 -14.65
N CYS A 213 -3.05 -11.59 -13.68
CA CYS A 213 -1.64 -11.91 -13.85
C CYS A 213 -1.18 -12.91 -12.78
N ASP A 214 -0.14 -13.67 -13.06
CA ASP A 214 0.53 -14.53 -12.09
C ASP A 214 2.06 -14.39 -12.18
N ARG A 215 2.79 -15.05 -11.27
CA ARG A 215 4.26 -15.02 -11.25
C ARG A 215 4.86 -16.40 -11.37
N ILE A 216 5.92 -16.51 -12.13
CA ILE A 216 6.76 -17.71 -12.23
C ILE A 216 8.19 -17.33 -11.86
N THR A 217 8.82 -18.13 -11.00
CA THR A 217 10.24 -17.95 -10.69
C THR A 217 11.10 -18.40 -11.86
N GLU A 218 12.28 -17.81 -12.01
CA GLU A 218 13.23 -18.23 -13.05
C GLU A 218 13.62 -19.72 -12.94
N ASN A 219 13.71 -20.24 -11.71
CA ASN A 219 14.01 -21.65 -11.46
C ASN A 219 12.90 -22.59 -11.95
N ASP A 220 11.65 -22.18 -11.79
CA ASP A 220 10.46 -22.93 -12.22
C ASP A 220 10.12 -22.70 -13.71
N LEU A 221 10.82 -21.78 -14.38
CA LEU A 221 10.55 -21.45 -15.78
C LEU A 221 10.85 -22.66 -16.69
N SER A 222 9.84 -23.04 -17.46
CA SER A 222 9.87 -24.10 -18.46
C SER A 222 8.72 -23.89 -19.45
N LEU A 223 8.76 -24.56 -20.60
CA LEU A 223 7.62 -24.51 -21.53
C LEU A 223 6.33 -25.07 -20.92
N LYS A 224 6.46 -26.01 -19.99
CA LYS A 224 5.31 -26.59 -19.27
C LYS A 224 4.73 -25.61 -18.25
N SER A 225 5.58 -24.89 -17.52
CA SER A 225 5.11 -23.88 -16.57
C SER A 225 4.55 -22.65 -17.28
N LEU A 226 5.09 -22.26 -18.44
CA LEU A 226 4.49 -21.22 -19.29
C LEU A 226 3.13 -21.66 -19.86
N GLY A 227 2.95 -22.94 -20.19
CA GLY A 227 1.66 -23.49 -20.59
C GLY A 227 1.05 -22.78 -21.80
N SER A 228 -0.24 -22.41 -21.70
CA SER A 228 -0.98 -21.72 -22.76
C SER A 228 -0.96 -20.18 -22.63
N ARG A 229 -0.04 -19.62 -21.84
CA ARG A 229 0.04 -18.18 -21.64
C ARG A 229 0.33 -17.45 -22.94
N SER A 230 -0.20 -16.24 -23.03
CA SER A 230 -0.04 -15.38 -24.19
C SER A 230 1.15 -14.45 -24.04
N VAL A 231 1.44 -13.98 -22.82
CA VAL A 231 2.49 -12.98 -22.56
C VAL A 231 3.35 -13.35 -21.36
N ALA A 232 4.66 -13.20 -21.51
CA ALA A 232 5.64 -13.22 -20.43
C ALA A 232 6.29 -11.84 -20.28
N ILE A 233 6.27 -11.29 -19.08
CA ILE A 233 6.82 -9.97 -18.77
C ILE A 233 8.15 -10.12 -18.02
N LEU A 234 9.18 -9.43 -18.51
CA LEU A 234 10.42 -9.18 -17.80
C LEU A 234 10.35 -7.77 -17.18
N PRO A 235 9.97 -7.63 -15.89
CA PRO A 235 9.76 -6.32 -15.27
C PRO A 235 11.05 -5.51 -15.13
N PHE A 236 12.16 -6.23 -14.87
CA PHE A 236 13.54 -5.77 -14.85
C PHE A 236 14.41 -6.97 -14.47
N ASN A 237 14.99 -7.69 -15.42
CA ASN A 237 15.72 -8.92 -15.11
C ASN A 237 17.18 -8.82 -15.56
N PRO A 238 18.01 -8.01 -14.87
CA PRO A 238 19.37 -7.73 -15.33
C PRO A 238 20.29 -8.95 -15.31
N HIS A 239 19.94 -9.97 -14.54
CA HIS A 239 20.73 -11.19 -14.35
C HIS A 239 20.03 -12.45 -14.86
N ILE A 240 19.05 -12.33 -15.77
CA ILE A 240 18.33 -13.50 -16.30
C ILE A 240 19.28 -14.50 -16.98
N SER A 241 19.13 -15.78 -16.67
CA SER A 241 20.01 -16.83 -17.16
C SER A 241 19.82 -17.14 -18.63
N ALA A 242 20.86 -17.72 -19.24
CA ALA A 242 20.80 -18.24 -20.61
C ALA A 242 19.74 -19.35 -20.77
N LYS A 243 19.52 -20.17 -19.74
CA LYS A 243 18.48 -21.21 -19.73
C LYS A 243 17.09 -20.58 -19.84
N ALA A 244 16.81 -19.58 -19.01
CA ALA A 244 15.54 -18.85 -19.05
C ALA A 244 15.33 -18.17 -20.41
N CYS A 245 16.36 -17.51 -20.96
CA CYS A 245 16.30 -16.93 -22.29
C CYS A 245 15.99 -17.97 -23.39
N GLY A 246 16.59 -19.16 -23.32
CA GLY A 246 16.32 -20.25 -24.26
C GLY A 246 14.86 -20.74 -24.22
N ILE A 247 14.23 -20.73 -23.04
CA ILE A 247 12.82 -21.08 -22.87
C ILE A 247 11.91 -19.96 -23.42
N LEU A 248 12.24 -18.70 -23.15
CA LEU A 248 11.49 -17.55 -23.67
C LEU A 248 11.57 -17.44 -25.19
N ASN A 249 12.70 -17.80 -25.80
CA ASN A 249 12.81 -17.91 -27.26
C ASN A 249 11.86 -18.97 -27.83
N GLN A 250 11.84 -20.17 -27.24
CA GLN A 250 10.91 -21.23 -27.64
C GLN A 250 9.44 -20.84 -27.40
N PHE A 251 9.17 -20.02 -26.38
CA PHE A 251 7.85 -19.46 -26.12
C PHE A 251 7.39 -18.51 -27.24
N MET A 252 8.27 -17.59 -27.67
CA MET A 252 7.99 -16.70 -28.81
C MET A 252 7.81 -17.48 -30.12
N GLU A 253 8.63 -18.51 -30.36
CA GLU A 253 8.50 -19.40 -31.52
C GLU A 253 7.14 -20.13 -31.57
N ARG A 254 6.50 -20.33 -30.41
CA ARG A 254 5.15 -20.91 -30.29
C ARG A 254 4.02 -19.88 -30.31
N GLY A 255 4.35 -18.61 -30.58
CA GLY A 255 3.39 -17.52 -30.68
C GLY A 255 3.21 -16.69 -29.40
N GLY A 256 3.86 -17.06 -28.29
CA GLY A 256 3.90 -16.25 -27.09
C GLY A 256 4.57 -14.89 -27.31
N LYS A 257 4.31 -13.93 -26.43
CA LYS A 257 4.89 -12.58 -26.52
C LYS A 257 5.77 -12.29 -25.31
N VAL A 258 6.90 -11.62 -25.53
CA VAL A 258 7.79 -11.17 -24.45
C VAL A 258 7.76 -9.65 -24.33
N TYR A 259 7.41 -9.14 -23.16
CA TYR A 259 7.51 -7.71 -22.85
C TYR A 259 8.71 -7.45 -21.94
N ALA A 260 9.75 -6.82 -22.48
CA ALA A 260 10.99 -6.53 -21.76
C ALA A 260 11.07 -5.05 -21.35
N ASN A 261 11.56 -4.80 -20.14
CA ASN A 261 11.73 -3.46 -19.58
C ASN A 261 13.19 -3.22 -19.21
N PHE A 262 13.70 -2.04 -19.55
CA PHE A 262 15.06 -1.57 -19.30
C PHE A 262 16.15 -2.33 -20.08
N GLN A 263 16.20 -3.65 -20.02
CA GLN A 263 17.19 -4.48 -20.73
C GLN A 263 16.54 -5.55 -21.61
N ILE A 264 17.15 -5.78 -22.77
CA ILE A 264 16.89 -6.94 -23.63
C ILE A 264 18.09 -7.88 -23.46
N PRO A 265 17.90 -9.08 -22.90
CA PRO A 265 18.95 -10.09 -22.89
C PRO A 265 19.41 -10.35 -24.33
N PRO A 266 20.73 -10.36 -24.63
CA PRO A 266 21.22 -10.51 -26.01
C PRO A 266 20.66 -11.73 -26.74
N ALA A 267 20.41 -12.81 -26.00
CA ALA A 267 19.82 -14.04 -26.53
C ALA A 267 18.37 -13.88 -27.05
N LEU A 268 17.64 -12.85 -26.63
CA LEU A 268 16.26 -12.59 -27.03
C LEU A 268 16.15 -11.62 -28.22
N GLU A 269 17.17 -10.81 -28.49
CA GLU A 269 17.10 -9.72 -29.49
C GLU A 269 16.59 -10.18 -30.87
N LYS A 270 17.11 -11.32 -31.34
CA LYS A 270 16.77 -11.86 -32.65
C LYS A 270 15.28 -12.23 -32.74
N ASN A 271 14.78 -13.01 -31.78
CA ASN A 271 13.40 -13.48 -31.79
C ASN A 271 12.42 -12.37 -31.41
N LEU A 272 12.83 -11.40 -30.57
CA LEU A 272 12.03 -10.22 -30.28
C LEU A 272 11.96 -9.26 -31.49
N GLY A 273 12.96 -9.30 -32.37
CA GLY A 273 13.07 -8.37 -33.51
C GLY A 273 13.51 -6.97 -33.10
N ILE A 274 14.14 -6.85 -31.93
CA ILE A 274 14.56 -5.57 -31.34
C ILE A 274 15.99 -5.74 -30.84
N LYS A 275 16.90 -4.91 -31.35
CA LYS A 275 18.31 -4.92 -30.94
C LYS A 275 18.56 -3.87 -29.87
N GLN A 276 19.19 -4.27 -28.77
CA GLN A 276 19.58 -3.35 -27.73
C GLN A 276 20.71 -2.44 -28.22
N GLY A 277 20.59 -1.16 -27.89
CA GLY A 277 21.59 -0.14 -28.15
C GLY A 277 22.42 0.17 -26.90
N SER A 278 22.86 1.42 -26.82
CA SER A 278 23.71 1.91 -25.74
C SER A 278 22.90 2.46 -24.56
N TYR A 279 23.50 2.36 -23.37
CA TYR A 279 23.06 3.07 -22.18
C TYR A 279 23.16 4.59 -22.40
N PHE A 280 22.14 5.32 -21.98
CA PHE A 280 22.08 6.77 -22.07
C PHE A 280 21.80 7.37 -20.69
N ASN A 281 22.69 8.27 -20.27
CA ASN A 281 22.51 9.11 -19.09
C ASN A 281 22.22 10.55 -19.57
N PRO A 282 21.03 11.11 -19.29
CA PRO A 282 20.71 12.48 -19.68
C PRO A 282 21.65 13.50 -19.00
N PRO A 283 21.98 14.61 -19.67
CA PRO A 283 22.91 15.61 -19.14
C PRO A 283 22.32 16.42 -17.98
N GLN A 284 20.99 16.49 -17.89
CA GLN A 284 20.25 17.21 -16.85
C GLN A 284 18.92 16.51 -16.54
N PRO A 285 18.39 16.64 -15.30
CA PRO A 285 17.04 16.21 -14.96
C PRO A 285 15.99 16.81 -15.91
N GLY A 286 14.86 16.13 -16.08
CA GLY A 286 13.80 16.60 -16.97
C GLY A 286 14.02 16.31 -18.46
N THR A 287 15.19 15.80 -18.88
CA THR A 287 15.42 15.37 -20.28
C THR A 287 14.53 14.19 -20.69
N LEU A 288 14.19 13.31 -19.76
CA LEU A 288 13.27 12.17 -19.98
C LEU A 288 12.09 12.35 -19.04
N ALA A 289 11.11 13.18 -19.44
CA ALA A 289 9.99 13.59 -18.58
C ALA A 289 8.66 12.93 -18.96
N SER A 290 8.48 12.62 -20.25
CA SER A 290 7.31 11.91 -20.75
C SER A 290 7.63 11.09 -21.98
N ILE A 291 6.73 10.16 -22.31
CA ILE A 291 6.74 9.41 -23.56
C ILE A 291 5.49 9.78 -24.34
N HIS A 292 5.67 10.13 -25.61
CA HIS A 292 4.55 10.37 -26.52
C HIS A 292 4.40 9.15 -27.41
N LEU A 293 3.18 8.63 -27.45
CA LEU A 293 2.84 7.36 -28.07
C LEU A 293 1.95 7.64 -29.28
N ASN A 294 2.28 7.02 -30.41
CA ASN A 294 1.55 7.23 -31.66
C ASN A 294 1.52 5.95 -32.48
N ASP A 295 0.51 5.11 -32.23
CA ASP A 295 0.26 3.92 -33.02
C ASP A 295 -1.23 3.57 -33.04
N ALA A 296 -1.87 3.76 -34.20
CA ALA A 296 -3.29 3.49 -34.39
C ALA A 296 -3.63 1.99 -34.39
N GLN A 297 -2.65 1.09 -34.50
CA GLN A 297 -2.86 -0.37 -34.44
C GLN A 297 -3.03 -0.87 -33.00
N ILE A 298 -2.62 -0.07 -32.01
CA ILE A 298 -2.74 -0.42 -30.58
C ILE A 298 -3.94 0.34 -30.00
N LEU A 299 -5.07 -0.37 -29.95
CA LEU A 299 -6.33 0.18 -29.47
C LEU A 299 -6.23 0.61 -28.00
N GLY A 300 -6.65 1.84 -27.68
CA GLY A 300 -6.65 2.36 -26.31
C GLY A 300 -5.30 2.87 -25.81
N LEU A 301 -4.29 2.97 -26.67
CA LEU A 301 -2.99 3.52 -26.32
C LEU A 301 -3.15 5.01 -25.92
N PRO A 302 -2.68 5.44 -24.73
CA PRO A 302 -2.70 6.86 -24.36
C PRO A 302 -1.76 7.65 -25.27
N SER A 303 -2.06 8.92 -25.57
CA SER A 303 -1.19 9.75 -26.43
C SER A 303 0.10 10.18 -25.73
N GLU A 304 0.06 10.30 -24.41
CA GLU A 304 1.20 10.68 -23.57
C GLU A 304 1.14 9.91 -22.24
N VAL A 305 2.31 9.51 -21.74
CA VAL A 305 2.50 9.00 -20.37
C VAL A 305 3.65 9.77 -19.74
N LYS A 306 3.46 10.37 -18.56
CA LYS A 306 4.56 11.01 -17.84
C LYS A 306 5.44 9.94 -17.20
N GLN A 307 6.75 10.13 -17.30
CA GLN A 307 7.72 9.34 -16.59
C GLN A 307 9.00 10.15 -16.35
N ALA A 308 9.31 10.43 -15.09
CA ALA A 308 10.56 11.11 -14.71
C ALA A 308 11.74 10.11 -14.67
N SER A 309 12.24 9.73 -15.84
CA SER A 309 13.36 8.80 -15.97
C SER A 309 14.73 9.49 -15.83
N TRP A 310 15.68 8.82 -15.20
CA TRP A 310 17.04 9.33 -15.00
C TRP A 310 18.08 8.68 -15.91
N ASN A 311 17.70 7.68 -16.70
CA ASN A 311 18.53 7.02 -17.71
C ASN A 311 17.61 6.24 -18.66
N LEU A 312 18.18 5.58 -19.66
CA LEU A 312 17.53 4.54 -20.46
C LEU A 312 18.56 3.66 -21.16
N ILE A 313 18.11 2.55 -21.75
CA ILE A 313 18.88 1.83 -22.76
C ILE A 313 18.17 1.99 -24.10
N THR A 314 18.87 2.55 -25.07
CA THR A 314 18.31 2.72 -26.42
C THR A 314 18.09 1.36 -27.07
N ALA A 315 17.21 1.29 -28.08
CA ALA A 315 17.03 0.10 -28.88
C ALA A 315 16.57 0.48 -30.29
N ALA A 316 16.74 -0.45 -31.24
CA ALA A 316 16.33 -0.27 -32.62
C ALA A 316 15.51 -1.47 -33.11
N PRO A 317 14.45 -1.25 -33.90
CA PRO A 317 13.77 -2.32 -34.61
C PRO A 317 14.72 -3.06 -35.57
N THR A 318 14.65 -4.39 -35.62
CA THR A 318 15.47 -5.22 -36.51
C THR A 318 14.72 -6.30 -37.27
N GLY A 319 13.51 -6.70 -36.83
CA GLY A 319 12.73 -7.74 -37.49
C GLY A 319 11.32 -7.88 -36.92
N HIS A 320 10.57 -8.88 -37.37
CA HIS A 320 9.22 -9.21 -36.85
C HIS A 320 8.25 -8.02 -36.80
N ASN A 321 8.25 -7.17 -37.84
CA ASN A 321 7.46 -5.94 -37.91
C ASN A 321 7.65 -5.00 -36.71
N ALA A 322 8.83 -5.05 -36.08
CA ALA A 322 9.20 -4.15 -35.01
C ALA A 322 9.15 -2.70 -35.49
N ARG A 323 8.58 -1.82 -34.65
CA ARG A 323 8.48 -0.39 -34.92
C ARG A 323 8.50 0.42 -33.63
N ILE A 324 8.95 1.66 -33.72
CA ILE A 324 8.91 2.61 -32.62
C ILE A 324 7.46 3.09 -32.47
N VAL A 325 6.87 2.82 -31.31
CA VAL A 325 5.50 3.19 -30.94
C VAL A 325 5.47 4.45 -30.09
N GLY A 326 6.55 4.73 -29.36
CA GLY A 326 6.67 5.97 -28.59
C GLY A 326 8.09 6.46 -28.46
N GLU A 327 8.21 7.77 -28.22
CA GLU A 327 9.47 8.51 -28.10
C GLU A 327 9.50 9.33 -26.82
N TRP A 328 10.69 9.55 -26.28
CA TRP A 328 10.92 10.37 -25.09
C TRP A 328 10.87 11.86 -25.41
N TYR A 329 10.22 12.62 -24.53
CA TYR A 329 10.10 14.07 -24.54
C TYR A 329 10.67 14.65 -23.24
N ASP A 330 11.28 15.84 -23.37
CA ASP A 330 11.76 16.60 -22.23
C ASP A 330 10.61 17.32 -21.49
N GLU A 331 10.91 17.91 -20.34
CA GLU A 331 9.95 18.64 -19.50
C GLU A 331 9.32 19.86 -20.19
N THR A 332 9.93 20.36 -21.28
CA THR A 332 9.39 21.45 -22.11
C THR A 332 8.49 20.95 -23.23
N GLY A 333 8.36 19.62 -23.39
CA GLY A 333 7.58 18.99 -24.45
C GLY A 333 8.32 18.91 -25.78
N LYS A 334 9.66 18.94 -25.80
CA LYS A 334 10.44 18.70 -27.04
C LYS A 334 10.85 17.24 -27.16
N PRO A 335 10.80 16.65 -28.36
CA PRO A 335 11.26 15.29 -28.59
C PRO A 335 12.77 15.20 -28.40
N THR A 336 13.22 14.14 -27.71
CA THR A 336 14.64 13.84 -27.47
C THR A 336 15.27 13.02 -28.60
N GLY A 337 14.45 12.50 -29.52
CA GLY A 337 14.86 11.55 -30.55
C GLY A 337 15.24 10.16 -30.02
N LYS A 338 14.89 9.84 -28.77
CA LYS A 338 15.13 8.52 -28.16
C LYS A 338 13.86 7.66 -28.21
N PRO A 339 13.91 6.46 -28.79
CA PRO A 339 12.81 5.50 -28.70
C PRO A 339 12.51 5.14 -27.25
N ALA A 340 11.24 5.18 -26.88
CA ALA A 340 10.75 4.80 -25.56
C ALA A 340 10.11 3.42 -25.56
N LEU A 341 9.19 3.18 -26.49
CA LEU A 341 8.47 1.91 -26.64
C LEU A 341 8.64 1.40 -28.07
N ILE A 342 9.09 0.15 -28.20
CA ILE A 342 9.18 -0.57 -29.48
C ILE A 342 8.28 -1.79 -29.38
N VAL A 343 7.44 -2.03 -30.38
CA VAL A 343 6.52 -3.17 -30.44
C VAL A 343 6.78 -3.96 -31.71
N SER A 344 6.80 -5.28 -31.60
CA SER A 344 6.95 -6.25 -32.69
C SER A 344 5.85 -7.32 -32.61
N ASP A 345 5.76 -8.16 -33.63
CA ASP A 345 4.85 -9.32 -33.63
C ASP A 345 5.17 -10.33 -32.52
N GLN A 346 6.36 -10.25 -31.92
CA GLN A 346 6.86 -11.18 -30.91
C GLN A 346 6.88 -10.58 -29.50
N GLY A 347 6.54 -9.30 -29.35
CA GLY A 347 6.50 -8.67 -28.04
C GLY A 347 6.76 -7.17 -28.08
N ALA A 348 7.30 -6.64 -26.98
CA ALA A 348 7.64 -5.23 -26.87
C ALA A 348 8.85 -5.01 -25.98
N TYR A 349 9.46 -3.85 -26.16
CA TYR A 349 10.54 -3.35 -25.32
C TYR A 349 10.24 -1.92 -24.87
N PHE A 350 10.28 -1.68 -23.56
CA PHE A 350 10.28 -0.36 -22.97
C PHE A 350 11.70 0.00 -22.52
N SER A 351 12.22 1.14 -22.98
CA SER A 351 13.63 1.54 -22.82
C SER A 351 14.04 1.84 -21.38
N HIS A 352 13.08 1.84 -20.45
CA HIS A 352 13.28 2.05 -19.04
C HIS A 352 12.45 1.05 -18.20
N LEU A 353 12.51 1.17 -16.88
CA LEU A 353 11.57 0.57 -15.94
C LEU A 353 10.22 1.31 -15.97
N ILE A 354 9.11 0.61 -15.79
CA ILE A 354 7.81 1.22 -15.52
C ILE A 354 7.83 1.77 -14.10
N LEU A 355 7.73 3.10 -13.94
CA LEU A 355 7.75 3.78 -12.63
C LEU A 355 6.33 4.02 -12.08
N GLY A 356 6.22 4.48 -10.83
CA GLY A 356 4.93 4.70 -10.16
C GLY A 356 4.22 6.03 -10.44
N ASP A 357 4.90 6.99 -11.07
CA ASP A 357 4.31 8.27 -11.47
C ASP A 357 3.28 8.11 -12.60
N ASP A 358 2.35 9.06 -12.75
CA ASP A 358 1.25 9.00 -13.73
C ASP A 358 0.55 7.61 -13.85
N PRO A 359 0.04 7.09 -12.72
CA PRO A 359 -0.47 5.72 -12.66
C PRO A 359 -1.64 5.47 -13.61
N VAL A 360 -2.45 6.51 -13.91
CA VAL A 360 -3.60 6.40 -14.81
C VAL A 360 -3.16 6.11 -16.24
N ASN A 361 -2.22 6.88 -16.79
CA ASN A 361 -1.77 6.65 -18.17
C ASN A 361 -0.87 5.43 -18.27
N LYS A 362 -0.11 5.06 -17.22
CA LYS A 362 0.65 3.79 -17.21
C LYS A 362 -0.25 2.57 -17.18
N GLN A 363 -1.32 2.62 -16.40
CA GLN A 363 -2.34 1.60 -16.41
C GLN A 363 -2.96 1.47 -17.82
N ALA A 364 -3.30 2.60 -18.46
CA ALA A 364 -3.82 2.60 -19.83
C ALA A 364 -2.82 2.04 -20.85
N LEU A 365 -1.53 2.41 -20.76
CA LEU A 365 -0.46 1.90 -21.59
C LEU A 365 -0.33 0.37 -21.49
N LEU A 366 -0.22 -0.16 -20.26
CA LEU A 366 -0.09 -1.59 -20.04
C LEU A 366 -1.36 -2.34 -20.49
N THR A 367 -2.54 -1.79 -20.23
CA THR A 367 -3.82 -2.36 -20.69
C THR A 367 -3.85 -2.48 -22.21
N ALA A 368 -3.55 -1.38 -22.92
CA ALA A 368 -3.57 -1.33 -24.37
C ALA A 368 -2.55 -2.27 -24.98
N LEU A 369 -1.33 -2.33 -24.41
CA LEU A 369 -0.27 -3.20 -24.89
C LEU A 369 -0.59 -4.69 -24.66
N MET A 370 -1.06 -5.05 -23.47
CA MET A 370 -1.44 -6.44 -23.18
C MET A 370 -2.63 -6.88 -24.03
N ALA A 371 -3.65 -6.02 -24.19
CA ALA A 371 -4.81 -6.31 -25.04
C ALA A 371 -4.47 -6.30 -26.54
N HIS A 372 -3.41 -5.62 -26.96
CA HIS A 372 -2.86 -5.76 -28.31
C HIS A 372 -2.26 -7.15 -28.54
N PHE A 373 -1.56 -7.71 -27.54
CA PHE A 373 -1.03 -9.07 -27.61
C PHE A 373 -2.09 -10.16 -27.45
N GLN A 374 -3.10 -9.93 -26.61
CA GLN A 374 -4.22 -10.84 -26.40
C GLN A 374 -5.55 -10.07 -26.43
N PRO A 375 -6.18 -9.93 -27.61
CA PRO A 375 -7.42 -9.16 -27.77
C PRO A 375 -8.60 -9.61 -26.91
N ARG A 376 -8.62 -10.88 -26.47
CA ARG A 376 -9.68 -11.38 -25.55
C ARG A 376 -9.64 -10.73 -24.17
N LEU A 377 -8.53 -10.08 -23.80
CA LEU A 377 -8.45 -9.33 -22.54
C LEU A 377 -9.46 -8.18 -22.50
N TRP A 378 -9.92 -7.65 -23.65
CA TRP A 378 -10.95 -6.61 -23.64
C TRP A 378 -12.24 -7.03 -22.93
N ASP A 379 -12.61 -8.31 -22.98
CA ASP A 379 -13.80 -8.83 -22.31
C ASP A 379 -13.67 -8.78 -20.78
N SER A 380 -12.51 -9.19 -20.24
CA SER A 380 -12.26 -9.14 -18.79
C SER A 380 -12.13 -7.70 -18.29
N ILE A 381 -11.45 -6.84 -19.05
CA ILE A 381 -11.33 -5.41 -18.75
C ILE A 381 -12.71 -4.74 -18.74
N ALA A 382 -13.55 -5.01 -19.74
CA ALA A 382 -14.90 -4.46 -19.82
C ALA A 382 -15.77 -4.96 -18.66
N ALA A 383 -15.73 -6.26 -18.36
CA ALA A 383 -16.46 -6.83 -17.24
C ALA A 383 -16.03 -6.22 -15.89
N ALA A 384 -14.73 -6.04 -15.68
CA ALA A 384 -14.19 -5.39 -14.49
C ALA A 384 -14.62 -3.92 -14.40
N THR A 385 -14.50 -3.16 -15.49
CA THR A 385 -14.92 -1.76 -15.55
C THR A 385 -16.42 -1.61 -15.27
N ILE A 386 -17.26 -2.51 -15.78
CA ILE A 386 -18.71 -2.55 -15.50
C ILE A 386 -18.98 -2.79 -14.01
N ARG A 387 -18.25 -3.72 -13.36
CA ARG A 387 -18.37 -3.94 -11.90
C ARG A 387 -17.93 -2.71 -11.11
N GLN A 388 -16.77 -2.15 -11.44
CA GLN A 388 -16.21 -0.96 -10.80
C GLN A 388 -17.13 0.27 -10.96
N ALA A 389 -17.98 0.32 -11.99
CA ALA A 389 -18.94 1.41 -12.15
C ALA A 389 -20.00 1.47 -11.05
N ASP A 390 -20.30 0.36 -10.39
CA ASP A 390 -21.18 0.29 -9.21
C ASP A 390 -20.44 0.61 -7.90
N GLN A 391 -19.09 0.56 -7.89
CA GLN A 391 -18.25 0.79 -6.71
C GLN A 391 -17.82 2.26 -6.59
N VAL A 392 -18.43 2.98 -5.64
CA VAL A 392 -18.22 4.41 -5.42
C VAL A 392 -18.13 4.70 -3.92
N GLY A 393 -17.03 5.34 -3.49
CA GLY A 393 -16.77 5.55 -2.08
C GLY A 393 -16.77 4.22 -1.31
N PRO A 394 -17.43 4.13 -0.14
CA PRO A 394 -17.48 2.90 0.65
C PRO A 394 -18.52 1.87 0.16
N PHE A 395 -19.22 2.11 -0.97
CA PHE A 395 -20.35 1.29 -1.40
C PHE A 395 -19.94 0.31 -2.49
N GLU A 396 -20.38 -0.94 -2.34
CA GLU A 396 -20.09 -2.03 -3.28
C GLU A 396 -21.19 -2.17 -4.36
N SER A 397 -22.30 -1.46 -4.20
CA SER A 397 -23.41 -1.47 -5.16
C SER A 397 -24.07 -0.10 -5.35
N PHE A 398 -24.69 0.06 -6.53
CA PHE A 398 -25.51 1.24 -6.83
C PHE A 398 -26.66 1.43 -5.85
N ASP A 399 -27.31 0.35 -5.39
CA ASP A 399 -28.44 0.43 -4.47
C ASP A 399 -28.03 0.95 -3.10
N GLU A 400 -26.86 0.55 -2.60
CA GLU A 400 -26.27 1.08 -1.37
C GLU A 400 -25.93 2.56 -1.50
N LEU A 401 -25.21 2.93 -2.57
CA LEU A 401 -24.86 4.31 -2.88
C LEU A 401 -26.12 5.20 -2.91
N ARG A 402 -27.12 4.78 -3.69
CA ARG A 402 -28.36 5.52 -3.87
C ARG A 402 -29.13 5.64 -2.56
N ARG A 403 -29.27 4.54 -1.81
CA ARG A 403 -29.96 4.55 -0.52
C ARG A 403 -29.29 5.50 0.46
N SER A 404 -27.96 5.49 0.53
CA SER A 404 -27.17 6.36 1.40
C SER A 404 -27.31 7.84 1.02
N ILE A 405 -27.18 8.18 -0.26
CA ILE A 405 -27.35 9.57 -0.72
C ILE A 405 -28.77 10.07 -0.44
N VAL A 406 -29.79 9.25 -0.71
CA VAL A 406 -31.18 9.62 -0.47
C VAL A 406 -31.49 9.75 1.02
N SER A 407 -30.86 8.99 1.91
CA SER A 407 -31.11 9.11 3.35
C SER A 407 -30.36 10.27 4.02
N THR A 408 -29.22 10.71 3.47
CA THR A 408 -28.31 11.65 4.14
C THR A 408 -28.34 13.07 3.59
N VAL A 409 -28.70 13.27 2.31
CA VAL A 409 -28.61 14.58 1.67
C VAL A 409 -29.75 15.50 2.10
N THR A 410 -29.38 16.72 2.50
CA THR A 410 -30.28 17.84 2.79
C THR A 410 -29.80 19.09 2.05
N PRO A 411 -30.70 20.00 1.61
CA PRO A 411 -32.16 19.99 1.76
C PRO A 411 -32.87 19.02 0.77
N GLN A 412 -34.19 18.84 0.95
CA GLN A 412 -35.02 17.92 0.16
C GLN A 412 -34.87 18.09 -1.38
N GLN A 413 -34.69 19.33 -1.86
CA GLN A 413 -34.49 19.60 -3.29
C GLN A 413 -33.19 18.97 -3.81
N SER A 414 -32.08 19.11 -3.08
CA SER A 414 -30.79 18.51 -3.43
C SER A 414 -30.87 16.99 -3.43
N LYS A 415 -31.61 16.40 -2.49
CA LYS A 415 -31.88 14.96 -2.46
C LYS A 415 -32.58 14.49 -3.74
N VAL A 416 -33.66 15.16 -4.15
CA VAL A 416 -34.43 14.79 -5.36
C VAL A 416 -33.57 14.89 -6.62
N LEU A 417 -32.74 15.94 -6.72
CA LEU A 417 -31.80 16.10 -7.85
C LEU A 417 -30.75 14.99 -7.88
N ALA A 418 -30.11 14.70 -6.74
CA ALA A 418 -29.10 13.64 -6.65
C ALA A 418 -29.68 12.27 -7.00
N ALA A 419 -30.89 11.94 -6.52
CA ALA A 419 -31.57 10.68 -6.85
C ALA A 419 -31.84 10.57 -8.36
N ARG A 420 -32.38 11.63 -8.97
CA ARG A 420 -32.66 11.68 -10.41
C ARG A 420 -31.39 11.52 -11.23
N ASP A 421 -30.31 12.21 -10.85
CA ASP A 421 -29.07 12.20 -11.60
C ASP A 421 -28.36 10.83 -11.47
N LEU A 422 -28.44 10.18 -10.30
CA LEU A 422 -28.01 8.77 -10.12
C LEU A 422 -28.81 7.82 -11.02
N ASP A 423 -30.14 7.95 -11.04
CA ASP A 423 -31.01 7.07 -11.85
C ASP A 423 -30.69 7.16 -13.35
N ARG A 424 -30.25 8.34 -13.83
CA ARG A 424 -29.82 8.55 -15.23
C ARG A 424 -28.55 7.78 -15.57
N THR A 425 -27.63 7.60 -14.62
CA THR A 425 -26.38 6.87 -14.86
C THR A 425 -26.61 5.40 -15.23
N THR A 426 -27.74 4.82 -14.79
CA THR A 426 -28.11 3.43 -15.08
C THR A 426 -28.21 3.15 -16.58
N ALA A 427 -28.61 4.14 -17.39
CA ALA A 427 -28.67 3.98 -18.84
C ALA A 427 -27.29 3.72 -19.48
N LEU A 428 -26.23 4.36 -18.94
CA LEU A 428 -24.85 4.13 -19.38
C LEU A 428 -24.39 2.70 -19.05
N LEU A 429 -24.69 2.23 -17.84
CA LEU A 429 -24.33 0.87 -17.42
C LEU A 429 -25.07 -0.20 -18.23
N VAL A 430 -26.36 0.01 -18.50
CA VAL A 430 -27.15 -0.88 -19.40
C VAL A 430 -26.53 -0.91 -20.79
N ARG A 431 -26.14 0.23 -21.34
CA ARG A 431 -25.48 0.30 -22.64
C ARG A 431 -24.14 -0.45 -22.64
N ALA A 432 -23.31 -0.28 -21.61
CA ALA A 432 -22.05 -1.01 -21.47
C ALA A 432 -22.27 -2.54 -21.45
N LYS A 433 -23.24 -3.03 -20.67
CA LYS A 433 -23.59 -4.45 -20.61
C LYS A 433 -24.06 -5.00 -21.96
N GLN A 434 -24.87 -4.23 -22.70
CA GLN A 434 -25.32 -4.61 -24.05
C GLN A 434 -24.17 -4.69 -25.06
N LEU A 435 -23.22 -3.76 -25.00
CA LEU A 435 -22.03 -3.78 -25.87
C LEU A 435 -21.16 -4.99 -25.58
N LEU A 436 -20.93 -5.31 -24.30
CA LEU A 436 -20.19 -6.51 -23.93
C LEU A 436 -20.86 -7.80 -24.43
N GLN A 437 -22.20 -7.90 -24.33
CA GLN A 437 -22.97 -9.04 -24.88
C GLN A 437 -22.89 -9.17 -26.41
N LYS A 438 -22.56 -8.08 -27.12
CA LYS A 438 -22.36 -8.05 -28.58
C LYS A 438 -20.91 -8.30 -29.00
N ASN A 439 -20.02 -8.66 -28.07
CA ASN A 439 -18.57 -8.77 -28.29
C ASN A 439 -17.92 -7.43 -28.70
N GLU A 440 -18.50 -6.30 -28.27
CA GLU A 440 -17.96 -4.95 -28.49
C GLU A 440 -17.30 -4.41 -27.20
N ALA A 441 -16.48 -5.25 -26.56
CA ALA A 441 -15.98 -5.02 -25.20
C ALA A 441 -15.18 -3.71 -25.04
N PHE A 442 -14.34 -3.35 -26.00
CA PHE A 442 -13.61 -2.07 -25.96
C PHE A 442 -14.56 -0.86 -25.89
N GLN A 443 -15.66 -0.89 -26.65
CA GLN A 443 -16.65 0.20 -26.64
C GLN A 443 -17.43 0.24 -25.31
N ALA A 444 -17.68 -0.93 -24.71
CA ALA A 444 -18.37 -1.03 -23.41
C ALA A 444 -17.62 -0.27 -22.29
N ILE A 445 -16.29 -0.29 -22.31
CA ILE A 445 -15.42 0.35 -21.30
C ILE A 445 -15.72 1.85 -21.19
N ALA A 446 -15.87 2.56 -22.32
CA ALA A 446 -16.11 4.01 -22.32
C ALA A 446 -17.44 4.37 -21.60
N PHE A 447 -18.50 3.60 -21.85
CA PHE A 447 -19.79 3.81 -21.18
C PHE A 447 -19.73 3.47 -19.69
N ALA A 448 -19.02 2.40 -19.32
CA ALA A 448 -18.85 1.99 -17.92
C ALA A 448 -18.01 3.01 -17.13
N ARG A 449 -16.90 3.50 -17.69
CA ARG A 449 -16.07 4.57 -17.07
C ARG A 449 -16.87 5.84 -16.86
N ARG A 450 -17.60 6.30 -17.88
CA ARG A 450 -18.46 7.48 -17.77
C ARG A 450 -19.55 7.30 -16.71
N CYS A 451 -20.16 6.12 -16.63
CA CYS A 451 -21.11 5.79 -15.57
C CYS A 451 -20.48 5.98 -14.18
N ARG A 452 -19.28 5.43 -13.98
CA ARG A 452 -18.53 5.57 -12.73
C ARG A 452 -18.21 7.02 -12.41
N GLU A 453 -17.66 7.76 -13.37
CA GLU A 453 -17.29 9.18 -13.22
C GLU A 453 -18.50 10.04 -12.83
N GLU A 454 -19.65 9.85 -13.48
CA GLU A 454 -20.87 10.58 -13.14
C GLU A 454 -21.37 10.23 -11.72
N ARG A 455 -21.33 8.96 -11.33
CA ARG A 455 -21.71 8.52 -9.98
C ARG A 455 -20.77 9.02 -8.90
N VAL A 456 -19.45 8.95 -9.13
CA VAL A 456 -18.42 9.53 -8.26
C VAL A 456 -18.68 11.02 -8.08
N LYS A 457 -18.88 11.76 -9.18
CA LYS A 457 -19.18 13.19 -9.11
C LYS A 457 -20.42 13.49 -8.25
N ILE A 458 -21.49 12.73 -8.40
CA ILE A 458 -22.70 12.91 -7.57
C ILE A 458 -22.40 12.57 -6.10
N TYR A 459 -21.66 11.50 -5.83
CA TYR A 459 -21.22 11.14 -4.48
C TYR A 459 -20.40 12.26 -3.82
N LEU A 460 -19.42 12.81 -4.54
CA LEU A 460 -18.57 13.91 -4.08
C LEU A 460 -19.42 15.15 -3.74
N LEU A 461 -20.24 15.62 -4.67
CA LEU A 461 -21.04 16.84 -4.49
C LEU A 461 -22.06 16.74 -3.35
N THR A 462 -22.43 15.53 -2.95
CA THR A 462 -23.37 15.26 -1.85
C THR A 462 -22.71 15.13 -0.48
N ARG A 463 -21.37 15.17 -0.39
CA ARG A 463 -20.67 15.10 0.90
C ARG A 463 -20.90 16.35 1.75
N ALA A 464 -20.95 16.13 3.06
CA ALA A 464 -20.99 17.20 4.04
C ALA A 464 -19.63 17.94 4.10
N SER A 465 -19.69 19.22 4.46
CA SER A 465 -18.52 20.05 4.74
C SER A 465 -18.78 20.81 6.04
N PRO A 466 -18.48 20.20 7.21
CA PRO A 466 -18.75 20.82 8.50
C PRO A 466 -17.84 22.04 8.73
N PRO A 467 -18.33 23.13 9.37
CA PRO A 467 -17.53 24.34 9.62
C PRO A 467 -16.49 24.18 10.74
N ARG A 468 -16.47 23.03 11.42
CA ARG A 468 -15.53 22.74 12.51
C ARG A 468 -15.01 21.32 12.36
N GLU A 469 -13.78 21.23 11.85
CA GLU A 469 -13.12 19.98 11.46
C GLU A 469 -11.64 20.30 11.24
N ALA A 470 -10.74 19.51 11.84
CA ALA A 470 -9.33 19.56 11.47
C ALA A 470 -9.14 18.80 10.16
N ARG A 471 -8.55 19.46 9.16
CA ARG A 471 -8.35 18.93 7.81
C ARG A 471 -6.88 19.12 7.47
N ALA A 472 -6.09 18.11 7.82
CA ALA A 472 -4.65 18.15 7.70
C ALA A 472 -4.14 17.39 6.47
N PHE A 473 -3.00 17.84 5.95
CA PHE A 473 -2.21 17.10 4.97
C PHE A 473 -0.79 16.91 5.52
N TRP A 474 -0.27 15.70 5.47
CA TRP A 474 1.14 15.43 5.74
C TRP A 474 1.96 15.59 4.47
N ASP A 475 3.03 16.36 4.56
CA ASP A 475 4.03 16.50 3.50
C ASP A 475 5.39 16.03 3.98
N HIS A 476 5.88 14.95 3.38
CA HIS A 476 7.21 14.42 3.68
C HIS A 476 8.30 15.21 2.92
N SER A 477 7.96 15.90 1.84
CA SER A 477 8.89 16.77 1.11
C SER A 477 9.15 18.04 1.94
N PRO A 478 10.42 18.41 2.19
CA PRO A 478 10.72 19.66 2.88
C PRO A 478 10.52 20.90 2.02
N THR A 479 10.14 20.72 0.74
CA THR A 479 10.02 21.80 -0.25
C THR A 479 8.63 21.89 -0.87
N GLY A 480 7.67 21.09 -0.40
CA GLY A 480 6.36 21.03 -1.02
C GLY A 480 6.32 20.11 -2.26
N PRO A 481 5.12 19.94 -2.84
CA PRO A 481 4.93 19.31 -4.14
C PRO A 481 5.37 20.19 -5.32
N TYR A 482 5.49 21.50 -5.10
CA TYR A 482 6.14 22.45 -6.01
C TYR A 482 7.40 22.97 -5.31
N PRO A 483 8.59 22.41 -5.59
CA PRO A 483 9.79 22.69 -4.81
C PRO A 483 10.04 24.20 -4.57
N GLY A 484 9.89 24.65 -3.33
CA GLY A 484 10.08 26.05 -2.90
C GLY A 484 8.87 26.98 -3.12
N ASP A 485 7.86 26.58 -3.89
CA ASP A 485 6.64 27.37 -4.13
C ASP A 485 5.54 27.00 -3.11
N TRP A 486 5.80 27.40 -1.87
CA TRP A 486 4.86 27.22 -0.77
C TRP A 486 3.58 28.07 -0.94
N ASP A 487 3.64 29.22 -1.62
CA ASP A 487 2.47 30.08 -1.83
C ASP A 487 1.42 29.36 -2.67
N ARG A 488 1.84 28.74 -3.78
CA ARG A 488 0.95 27.93 -4.61
C ARG A 488 0.39 26.74 -3.85
N THR A 489 1.26 25.98 -3.18
CA THR A 489 0.87 24.79 -2.40
C THR A 489 -0.19 25.15 -1.34
N CYS A 490 0.09 26.17 -0.53
CA CYS A 490 -0.83 26.60 0.53
C CYS A 490 -2.13 27.16 -0.04
N LYS A 491 -2.09 27.89 -1.15
CA LYS A 491 -3.29 28.40 -1.82
C LYS A 491 -4.19 27.26 -2.29
N GLU A 492 -3.64 26.27 -2.97
CA GLU A 492 -4.43 25.14 -3.51
C GLU A 492 -5.09 24.33 -2.38
N LEU A 493 -4.37 24.08 -1.29
CA LEU A 493 -4.91 23.40 -0.10
C LEU A 493 -6.00 24.23 0.60
N ALA A 494 -5.76 25.53 0.81
CA ALA A 494 -6.73 26.42 1.46
C ALA A 494 -8.00 26.60 0.61
N ASP A 495 -7.86 26.76 -0.71
CA ASP A 495 -8.98 26.79 -1.67
C ASP A 495 -9.81 25.50 -1.62
N ALA A 496 -9.16 24.37 -1.32
CA ALA A 496 -9.81 23.06 -1.16
C ALA A 496 -10.33 22.81 0.26
N GLY A 497 -10.27 23.80 1.14
CA GLY A 497 -10.84 23.76 2.48
C GLY A 497 -10.00 23.00 3.52
N PHE A 498 -8.77 22.61 3.20
CA PHE A 498 -7.79 22.18 4.21
C PHE A 498 -7.41 23.37 5.09
N ASN A 499 -7.05 23.12 6.34
CA ASN A 499 -6.74 24.17 7.31
C ASN A 499 -5.48 23.90 8.15
N MET A 500 -4.82 22.77 7.92
CA MET A 500 -3.58 22.39 8.60
C MET A 500 -2.63 21.75 7.59
N LEU A 501 -1.37 22.13 7.68
CA LEU A 501 -0.28 21.52 6.93
C LEU A 501 0.77 21.01 7.93
N ILE A 502 1.12 19.72 7.83
CA ILE A 502 2.10 19.07 8.70
C ILE A 502 3.31 18.67 7.83
N VAL A 503 4.39 19.44 7.89
CA VAL A 503 5.53 19.33 6.95
C VAL A 503 6.79 18.84 7.64
N ASN A 504 7.47 17.86 7.05
CA ASN A 504 8.77 17.40 7.51
C ASN A 504 9.86 18.46 7.27
N MET A 505 10.30 19.11 8.35
CA MET A 505 11.31 20.17 8.25
C MET A 505 12.65 19.81 8.91
N LEU A 506 12.72 18.67 9.59
CA LEU A 506 13.92 18.19 10.26
C LEU A 506 13.86 16.71 10.62
N TRP A 507 15.04 16.09 10.68
CA TRP A 507 15.27 14.69 11.02
C TRP A 507 16.14 14.56 12.27
N GLY A 508 16.53 13.33 12.63
CA GLY A 508 17.46 13.08 13.75
C GLY A 508 18.86 13.71 13.55
N GLY A 509 19.26 13.98 12.31
CA GLY A 509 20.61 14.46 12.00
C GLY A 509 20.73 15.49 10.89
N VAL A 510 19.62 16.12 10.48
CA VAL A 510 19.64 17.18 9.45
C VAL A 510 18.41 18.09 9.57
N ALA A 511 18.56 19.36 9.21
CA ALA A 511 17.51 20.38 9.18
C ALA A 511 17.34 21.01 7.78
N HIS A 512 16.11 21.37 7.43
CA HIS A 512 15.74 22.06 6.19
C HIS A 512 15.62 23.59 6.36
N TYR A 513 16.22 24.10 7.41
CA TYR A 513 16.24 25.51 7.83
C TYR A 513 17.63 25.83 8.43
N PRO A 514 17.99 27.10 8.70
CA PRO A 514 19.28 27.48 9.27
C PRO A 514 19.35 27.12 10.77
N SER A 515 19.47 25.82 11.05
CA SER A 515 19.66 25.27 12.39
C SER A 515 21.05 25.57 12.92
N ASP A 516 21.13 25.87 14.22
CA ASP A 516 22.36 25.99 15.01
C ASP A 516 22.72 24.67 15.71
N VAL A 517 21.81 23.69 15.68
CA VAL A 517 21.89 22.40 16.40
C VAL A 517 22.19 21.23 15.46
N LEU A 518 21.60 21.24 14.25
CA LEU A 518 21.71 20.17 13.27
C LEU A 518 22.43 20.62 11.99
N PRO A 519 23.10 19.70 11.28
CA PRO A 519 23.59 19.97 9.92
C PRO A 519 22.48 20.45 8.99
N ARG A 520 22.84 21.33 8.06
CA ARG A 520 21.90 21.84 7.04
C ARG A 520 21.80 20.86 5.87
N SER A 521 20.60 20.68 5.37
CA SER A 521 20.33 19.84 4.20
C SER A 521 20.70 20.54 2.88
N ASN A 522 20.90 19.75 1.83
CA ASN A 522 20.99 20.28 0.47
C ASN A 522 19.72 21.06 0.06
N SER A 523 18.54 20.66 0.53
CA SER A 523 17.30 21.40 0.26
C SER A 523 17.36 22.83 0.82
N TYR A 524 17.98 23.02 1.99
CA TYR A 524 18.21 24.36 2.52
C TYR A 524 19.22 25.14 1.66
N GLU A 525 20.33 24.52 1.24
CA GLU A 525 21.33 25.20 0.41
C GLU A 525 20.77 25.65 -0.94
N VAL A 526 19.84 24.88 -1.53
CA VAL A 526 19.22 25.18 -2.83
C VAL A 526 18.03 26.13 -2.70
N TYR A 527 17.14 25.90 -1.73
CA TYR A 527 15.84 26.58 -1.64
C TYR A 527 15.73 27.56 -0.47
N GLY A 528 16.75 27.67 0.38
CA GLY A 528 16.75 28.55 1.57
C GLY A 528 15.93 27.99 2.74
N ASP A 529 15.60 28.87 3.70
CA ASP A 529 14.84 28.52 4.91
C ASP A 529 13.41 28.05 4.57
N GLN A 530 13.17 26.74 4.66
CA GLN A 530 11.87 26.17 4.31
C GLN A 530 10.79 26.41 5.36
N ILE A 531 11.16 26.56 6.65
CA ILE A 531 10.17 26.84 7.69
C ILE A 531 9.64 28.26 7.51
N GLU A 532 10.50 29.26 7.33
CA GLU A 532 10.08 30.65 7.14
C GLU A 532 9.17 30.82 5.91
N GLN A 533 9.56 30.22 4.78
CA GLN A 533 8.82 30.29 3.53
C GLN A 533 7.44 29.61 3.65
N CYS A 534 7.40 28.40 4.18
CA CYS A 534 6.16 27.64 4.37
C CYS A 534 5.23 28.36 5.36
N LEU A 535 5.77 28.85 6.48
CA LEU A 535 4.99 29.54 7.51
C LEU A 535 4.34 30.81 6.96
N LYS A 536 5.10 31.63 6.24
CA LYS A 536 4.61 32.85 5.60
C LYS A 536 3.46 32.55 4.62
N ALA A 537 3.62 31.52 3.79
CA ALA A 537 2.59 31.10 2.85
C ALA A 537 1.35 30.52 3.55
N ALA A 538 1.54 29.63 4.53
CA ALA A 538 0.47 29.01 5.29
C ALA A 538 -0.40 30.07 5.99
N HIS A 539 0.23 30.99 6.72
CA HIS A 539 -0.48 32.07 7.42
C HIS A 539 -1.17 33.05 6.48
N LYS A 540 -0.56 33.37 5.31
CA LYS A 540 -1.19 34.19 4.27
C LYS A 540 -2.52 33.59 3.77
N HIS A 541 -2.60 32.27 3.66
CA HIS A 541 -3.82 31.57 3.20
C HIS A 541 -4.70 31.07 4.37
N GLY A 542 -4.28 31.30 5.61
CA GLY A 542 -5.03 30.93 6.81
C GLY A 542 -4.98 29.44 7.16
N LEU A 543 -3.89 28.76 6.77
CA LEU A 543 -3.53 27.42 7.22
C LEU A 543 -2.68 27.50 8.48
N GLU A 544 -2.80 26.50 9.36
CA GLU A 544 -1.82 26.24 10.41
C GLU A 544 -0.61 25.50 9.85
N LEU A 545 0.59 25.89 10.29
CA LEU A 545 1.81 25.11 10.04
C LEU A 545 2.23 24.36 11.31
N HIS A 546 2.23 23.04 11.20
CA HIS A 546 2.76 22.14 12.23
C HIS A 546 4.08 21.55 11.72
N VAL A 547 5.18 21.88 12.37
CA VAL A 547 6.50 21.38 11.95
C VAL A 547 6.65 19.94 12.42
N TRP A 548 6.77 19.03 11.46
CA TRP A 548 7.04 17.63 11.69
C TRP A 548 8.54 17.37 11.78
N LYS A 549 8.94 16.73 12.88
CA LYS A 549 10.28 16.15 13.07
C LYS A 549 10.24 14.63 12.95
N VAL A 550 11.12 14.07 12.12
CA VAL A 550 11.49 12.65 12.25
C VAL A 550 12.51 12.51 13.38
N ASN A 551 12.09 11.93 14.50
CA ASN A 551 12.92 11.71 15.67
C ASN A 551 13.84 10.49 15.50
N HIS A 552 15.05 10.58 16.04
CA HIS A 552 16.08 9.54 16.16
C HIS A 552 16.67 8.96 14.86
N ASN A 553 15.92 8.88 13.77
CA ASN A 553 16.37 8.28 12.51
C ASN A 553 17.38 9.19 11.79
N LEU A 554 18.53 8.62 11.41
CA LEU A 554 19.66 9.30 10.77
C LEU A 554 19.83 8.96 9.28
N THR A 555 18.88 8.25 8.66
CA THR A 555 19.03 7.79 7.26
C THR A 555 19.26 8.92 6.25
N THR A 556 18.81 10.15 6.55
CA THR A 556 18.99 11.34 5.69
C THR A 556 20.13 12.25 6.15
N ALA A 557 20.83 11.91 7.23
CA ALA A 557 21.88 12.74 7.80
C ALA A 557 23.19 12.65 6.98
N PRO A 558 24.04 13.69 6.99
CA PRO A 558 25.35 13.62 6.35
C PRO A 558 26.18 12.44 6.89
N PRO A 559 26.84 11.65 6.02
CA PRO A 559 27.61 10.48 6.46
C PRO A 559 28.70 10.80 7.50
N SER A 560 29.31 11.99 7.42
CA SER A 560 30.30 12.47 8.40
C SER A 560 29.68 12.66 9.79
N PHE A 561 28.46 13.19 9.87
CA PHE A 561 27.74 13.38 11.13
C PHE A 561 27.34 12.04 11.75
N VAL A 562 26.84 11.10 10.93
CA VAL A 562 26.52 9.73 11.38
C VAL A 562 27.77 9.03 11.91
N LYS A 563 28.90 9.16 11.20
CA LYS A 563 30.19 8.59 11.65
C LYS A 563 30.61 9.15 13.01
N GLN A 564 30.54 10.48 13.20
CA GLN A 564 30.86 11.13 14.47
C GLN A 564 30.00 10.58 15.63
N LEU A 565 28.69 10.44 15.42
CA LEU A 565 27.79 9.88 16.42
C LEU A 565 28.12 8.41 16.74
N ARG A 566 28.43 7.61 15.72
CA ARG A 566 28.79 6.20 15.91
C ARG A 566 30.11 6.05 16.67
N ASP A 567 31.13 6.83 16.31
CA ASP A 567 32.43 6.83 16.99
C ASP A 567 32.30 7.25 18.46
N ALA A 568 31.32 8.11 18.77
CA ALA A 568 31.00 8.54 20.14
C ALA A 568 30.08 7.55 20.90
N GLY A 569 29.71 6.41 20.33
CA GLY A 569 28.79 5.45 20.97
C GLY A 569 27.36 5.96 21.12
N ARG A 570 26.96 6.96 20.31
CA ARG A 570 25.67 7.64 20.37
C ARG A 570 24.61 7.00 19.46
N THR A 571 24.93 5.95 18.73
CA THR A 571 23.97 5.22 17.88
C THR A 571 23.42 3.99 18.58
N GLN A 572 22.21 3.56 18.20
CA GLN A 572 21.65 2.30 18.67
C GLN A 572 22.45 1.11 18.12
N VAL A 573 22.44 0.01 18.86
CA VAL A 573 23.06 -1.28 18.53
C VAL A 573 21.98 -2.36 18.56
N SER A 574 21.99 -3.25 17.58
CA SER A 574 21.07 -4.38 17.51
C SER A 574 21.38 -5.43 18.58
N VAL A 575 20.45 -6.34 18.83
CA VAL A 575 20.68 -7.50 19.70
C VAL A 575 21.84 -8.40 19.23
N THR A 576 22.24 -8.30 17.96
CA THR A 576 23.39 -9.04 17.39
C THR A 576 24.69 -8.24 17.43
N GLY A 577 24.69 -7.03 18.01
CA GLY A 577 25.87 -6.19 18.16
C GLY A 577 26.16 -5.26 16.97
N GLU A 578 25.23 -5.11 16.04
CA GLU A 578 25.42 -4.27 14.85
C GLU A 578 24.92 -2.84 15.11
N PRO A 579 25.75 -1.80 14.90
CA PRO A 579 25.29 -0.42 15.01
C PRO A 579 24.34 -0.08 13.85
N ILE A 580 23.34 0.74 14.12
CA ILE A 580 22.38 1.22 13.12
C ILE A 580 22.30 2.76 13.14
N ASP A 581 21.83 3.34 12.04
CA ASP A 581 21.76 4.80 11.84
C ASP A 581 20.56 5.42 12.54
N TRP A 582 20.51 5.22 13.85
CA TRP A 582 19.51 5.76 14.77
C TRP A 582 20.18 6.25 16.04
N LEU A 583 19.78 7.40 16.55
CA LEU A 583 20.22 7.92 17.84
C LEU A 583 19.77 6.99 18.97
N ASN A 584 20.67 6.71 19.93
CA ASN A 584 20.30 6.05 21.18
C ASN A 584 19.51 7.02 22.08
N PRO A 585 18.21 6.78 22.36
CA PRO A 585 17.38 7.69 23.16
C PRO A 585 17.80 7.78 24.65
N ALA A 586 18.53 6.79 25.16
CA ALA A 586 19.03 6.78 26.53
C ALA A 586 20.27 7.68 26.71
N HIS A 587 20.99 8.00 25.63
CA HIS A 587 22.20 8.80 25.69
C HIS A 587 21.88 10.28 25.98
N PRO A 588 22.49 10.91 27.01
CA PRO A 588 22.12 12.26 27.44
C PRO A 588 22.35 13.31 26.36
N GLU A 589 23.45 13.24 25.61
CA GLU A 589 23.70 14.18 24.50
C GLU A 589 22.70 14.01 23.34
N ASN A 590 22.16 12.81 23.11
CA ASN A 590 21.14 12.63 22.08
C ASN A 590 19.78 13.12 22.55
N PHE A 591 19.46 12.88 23.82
CA PHE A 591 18.27 13.44 24.45
C PHE A 591 18.30 14.97 24.34
N GLN A 592 19.44 15.60 24.67
CA GLN A 592 19.59 17.04 24.56
C GLN A 592 19.54 17.52 23.10
N LEU A 593 20.17 16.82 22.15
CA LEU A 593 20.09 17.14 20.72
C LEU A 593 18.63 17.13 20.20
N GLU A 594 17.85 16.12 20.60
CA GLU A 594 16.43 16.01 20.24
C GLU A 594 15.59 17.12 20.86
N VAL A 595 15.81 17.43 22.15
CA VAL A 595 15.15 18.55 22.83
C VAL A 595 15.50 19.88 22.15
N ASP A 596 16.79 20.16 21.97
CA ASP A 596 17.27 21.44 21.44
C ASP A 596 16.79 21.66 20.01
N SER A 597 16.85 20.65 19.14
CA SER A 597 16.40 20.78 17.74
C SER A 597 14.89 21.01 17.63
N MET A 598 14.06 20.44 18.51
CA MET A 598 12.62 20.71 18.51
C MET A 598 12.28 22.07 19.12
N LEU A 599 12.94 22.45 20.21
CA LEU A 599 12.71 23.76 20.84
C LEU A 599 13.30 24.90 20.03
N GLU A 600 14.35 24.68 19.25
CA GLU A 600 14.90 25.64 18.29
C GLU A 600 13.81 26.12 17.32
N VAL A 601 13.00 25.21 16.78
CA VAL A 601 11.88 25.57 15.90
C VAL A 601 10.90 26.51 16.60
N VAL A 602 10.49 26.19 17.83
CA VAL A 602 9.51 26.98 18.59
C VAL A 602 10.05 28.36 18.96
N LYS A 603 11.37 28.45 19.24
CA LYS A 603 12.07 29.70 19.56
C LYS A 603 12.20 30.60 18.34
N LYS A 604 12.62 30.05 17.20
CA LYS A 604 12.91 30.80 15.96
C LYS A 604 11.66 31.19 15.19
N TYR A 605 10.62 30.36 15.22
CA TYR A 605 9.45 30.52 14.36
C TYR A 605 8.13 30.56 15.15
N PRO A 606 7.18 31.44 14.78
CA PRO A 606 5.83 31.44 15.34
C PRO A 606 4.94 30.35 14.71
N VAL A 607 5.38 29.10 14.79
CA VAL A 607 4.62 27.93 14.30
C VAL A 607 3.38 27.66 15.15
N ASP A 608 2.35 27.08 14.53
CA ASP A 608 1.11 26.70 15.21
C ASP A 608 1.27 25.42 16.03
N GLY A 609 2.16 24.52 15.58
CA GLY A 609 2.43 23.27 16.29
C GLY A 609 3.74 22.60 15.95
N ILE A 610 4.07 21.61 16.79
CA ILE A 610 5.18 20.69 16.63
C ILE A 610 4.61 19.27 16.60
N HIS A 611 5.04 18.50 15.61
CA HIS A 611 4.56 17.15 15.35
C HIS A 611 5.70 16.14 15.45
N PHE A 612 5.60 15.23 16.43
CA PHE A 612 6.53 14.13 16.60
C PHE A 612 6.24 13.02 15.59
N ASP A 613 7.26 12.49 14.94
CA ASP A 613 7.18 11.28 14.15
C ASP A 613 8.45 10.47 14.37
N TYR A 614 8.41 9.16 14.17
CA TYR A 614 9.50 8.25 14.56
C TYR A 614 9.96 8.44 16.02
N ILE A 615 9.10 8.99 16.90
CA ILE A 615 9.32 9.14 18.33
C ILE A 615 9.23 7.79 19.04
N ARG A 616 10.21 6.92 18.74
CA ARG A 616 10.20 5.48 19.00
C ARG A 616 11.57 4.85 18.73
N TYR A 617 11.68 3.57 19.01
CA TYR A 617 12.75 2.70 18.51
C TYR A 617 12.38 2.08 17.14
N PRO A 618 13.35 1.57 16.36
CA PRO A 618 13.04 0.90 15.09
C PRO A 618 12.17 -0.35 15.27
N ASN A 619 12.44 -1.14 16.32
CA ASN A 619 11.73 -2.37 16.69
C ASN A 619 12.24 -2.87 18.07
N ASP A 620 11.85 -4.08 18.47
CA ASP A 620 12.19 -4.66 19.78
C ASP A 620 13.60 -5.24 19.85
N ARG A 621 14.31 -5.30 18.71
CA ARG A 621 15.69 -5.78 18.57
C ARG A 621 16.75 -4.67 18.70
N HIS A 622 16.34 -3.44 19.01
CA HIS A 622 17.20 -2.27 19.23
C HIS A 622 16.61 -1.44 20.37
N ASP A 623 17.35 -0.76 21.24
CA ASP A 623 18.80 -0.67 21.37
C ASP A 623 19.31 -1.67 22.43
N TYR A 624 20.44 -2.31 22.15
CA TYR A 624 21.16 -3.20 23.06
C TYR A 624 22.65 -2.84 23.18
N SER A 625 22.97 -1.55 23.06
CA SER A 625 24.31 -1.01 23.30
C SER A 625 24.78 -1.21 24.75
N ASP A 626 26.10 -1.29 24.96
CA ASP A 626 26.69 -1.31 26.31
C ASP A 626 26.30 -0.09 27.14
N PHE A 627 26.14 1.07 26.50
CA PHE A 627 25.66 2.29 27.15
C PHE A 627 24.26 2.08 27.75
N SER A 628 23.33 1.54 26.96
CA SER A 628 21.96 1.30 27.43
C SER A 628 21.88 0.24 28.51
N ARG A 629 22.76 -0.78 28.50
CA ARG A 629 22.92 -1.69 29.64
C ARG A 629 23.27 -0.91 30.90
N GLN A 630 24.37 -0.15 30.88
CA GLN A 630 24.86 0.57 32.05
C GLN A 630 23.82 1.57 32.56
N LYS A 631 23.14 2.27 31.64
CA LYS A 631 22.08 3.22 31.99
C LYS A 631 20.86 2.53 32.60
N PHE A 632 20.45 1.38 32.07
CA PHE A 632 19.37 0.57 32.64
C PHE A 632 19.71 0.08 34.05
N GLU A 633 20.94 -0.44 34.25
CA GLU A 633 21.39 -0.86 35.59
C GLU A 633 21.40 0.31 36.58
N ALA A 634 21.87 1.48 36.14
CA ALA A 634 21.92 2.68 36.96
C ALA A 634 20.52 3.21 37.31
N ASP A 635 19.60 3.26 36.35
CA ASP A 635 18.25 3.79 36.54
C ASP A 635 17.36 2.88 37.38
N THR A 636 17.58 1.56 37.31
CA THR A 636 16.71 0.57 37.95
C THR A 636 17.32 -0.09 39.19
N GLY A 637 18.63 0.00 39.39
CA GLY A 637 19.37 -0.74 40.40
C GLY A 637 19.49 -2.25 40.12
N ILE A 638 19.03 -2.73 38.97
CA ILE A 638 19.06 -4.15 38.60
C ILE A 638 20.34 -4.44 37.83
N LYS A 639 21.16 -5.37 38.33
CA LYS A 639 22.32 -5.87 37.59
C LYS A 639 21.89 -6.86 36.51
N VAL A 640 22.51 -6.75 35.32
CA VAL A 640 22.25 -7.62 34.18
C VAL A 640 23.43 -8.56 33.98
N ASP A 641 23.23 -9.82 34.33
CA ASP A 641 24.27 -10.86 34.26
C ASP A 641 24.57 -11.24 32.80
N ASN A 642 23.52 -11.53 32.01
CA ASN A 642 23.67 -12.01 30.63
C ASN A 642 23.10 -11.01 29.62
N TRP A 643 23.91 -10.00 29.26
CA TRP A 643 23.55 -9.02 28.23
C TRP A 643 23.79 -9.54 26.80
N PRO A 644 22.90 -9.27 25.83
CA PRO A 644 21.58 -8.63 25.95
C PRO A 644 20.44 -9.62 26.26
N THR A 645 20.73 -10.93 26.31
CA THR A 645 19.74 -12.02 26.41
C THR A 645 18.72 -11.82 27.52
N ASP A 646 19.17 -11.49 28.75
CA ASP A 646 18.27 -11.29 29.89
C ASP A 646 17.23 -10.20 29.63
N CYS A 647 17.57 -9.16 28.86
CA CYS A 647 16.72 -8.02 28.55
C CYS A 647 15.96 -8.15 27.22
N TYR A 648 16.40 -9.01 26.30
CA TYR A 648 15.74 -9.24 25.01
C TYR A 648 14.72 -10.38 25.08
N SER A 649 15.14 -11.55 25.58
CA SER A 649 14.34 -12.79 25.59
C SER A 649 14.26 -13.47 26.95
N GLY A 650 15.01 -12.97 27.95
CA GLY A 650 15.11 -13.56 29.28
C GLY A 650 14.29 -12.85 30.37
N LYS A 651 14.69 -13.06 31.62
CA LYS A 651 13.97 -12.69 32.84
C LYS A 651 13.68 -11.19 33.01
N LEU A 652 14.45 -10.31 32.36
CA LEU A 652 14.34 -8.85 32.47
C LEU A 652 13.62 -8.21 31.28
N LYS A 653 13.15 -8.99 30.30
CA LYS A 653 12.51 -8.50 29.07
C LYS A 653 11.48 -7.40 29.30
N SER A 654 10.46 -7.66 30.13
CA SER A 654 9.39 -6.68 30.39
C SER A 654 9.91 -5.42 31.10
N ARG A 655 10.90 -5.56 32.00
CA ARG A 655 11.49 -4.41 32.71
C ARG A 655 12.29 -3.53 31.76
N TYR A 656 13.07 -4.12 30.87
CA TYR A 656 13.84 -3.39 29.88
C TYR A 656 12.94 -2.68 28.86
N ARG A 657 11.87 -3.34 28.39
CA ARG A 657 10.87 -2.73 27.51
C ARG A 657 10.17 -1.53 28.15
N ASN A 658 9.79 -1.64 29.42
CA ASN A 658 9.23 -0.50 30.17
C ASN A 658 10.23 0.66 30.24
N TRP A 659 11.48 0.38 30.62
CA TRP A 659 12.53 1.42 30.70
C TRP A 659 12.79 2.10 29.35
N ARG A 660 12.74 1.35 28.24
CA ARG A 660 12.83 1.92 26.87
C ARG A 660 11.66 2.86 26.58
N ALA A 661 10.43 2.47 26.92
CA ALA A 661 9.26 3.32 26.76
C ALA A 661 9.36 4.60 27.63
N ASP A 662 9.97 4.51 28.81
CA ASP A 662 10.24 5.66 29.67
C ASP A 662 11.26 6.63 29.03
N GLN A 663 12.27 6.14 28.30
CA GLN A 663 13.22 7.02 27.60
C GLN A 663 12.54 7.87 26.52
N ILE A 664 11.64 7.27 25.75
CA ILE A 664 10.85 7.99 24.73
C ILE A 664 9.88 8.96 25.41
N THR A 665 9.16 8.50 26.43
CA THR A 665 8.20 9.32 27.18
C THR A 665 8.86 10.54 27.80
N ARG A 666 10.09 10.40 28.33
CA ARG A 666 10.86 11.52 28.87
C ARG A 666 11.07 12.63 27.84
N LEU A 667 11.37 12.26 26.59
CA LEU A 667 11.57 13.23 25.51
C LEU A 667 10.27 13.95 25.16
N VAL A 668 9.18 13.20 24.98
CA VAL A 668 7.85 13.75 24.70
C VAL A 668 7.43 14.72 25.81
N GLU A 669 7.55 14.32 27.08
CA GLU A 669 7.25 15.16 28.24
C GLU A 669 8.07 16.46 28.27
N THR A 670 9.38 16.35 28.07
CA THR A 670 10.30 17.49 28.19
C THR A 670 10.02 18.53 27.11
N VAL A 671 9.95 18.10 25.85
CA VAL A 671 9.62 19.00 24.73
C VAL A 671 8.23 19.60 24.90
N SER A 672 7.26 18.78 25.32
CA SER A 672 5.88 19.21 25.57
C SER A 672 5.80 20.33 26.62
N ARG A 673 6.48 20.17 27.75
CA ARG A 673 6.55 21.18 28.82
C ARG A 673 7.27 22.44 28.35
N GLU A 674 8.45 22.31 27.77
CA GLU A 674 9.31 23.46 27.43
C GLU A 674 8.80 24.25 26.23
N ALA A 675 8.26 23.58 25.20
CA ALA A 675 7.65 24.26 24.06
C ALA A 675 6.50 25.18 24.50
N ARG A 676 5.65 24.72 25.44
CA ARG A 676 4.55 25.53 25.97
C ARG A 676 5.00 26.67 26.88
N GLN A 677 6.15 26.53 27.55
CA GLN A 677 6.76 27.64 28.29
C GLN A 677 7.28 28.73 27.34
N ILE A 678 7.88 28.34 26.21
CA ILE A 678 8.40 29.26 25.20
C ILE A 678 7.26 29.93 24.43
N ARG A 679 6.26 29.15 24.02
CA ARG A 679 5.13 29.63 23.22
C ARG A 679 3.80 29.10 23.78
N PRO A 680 3.16 29.85 24.70
CA PRO A 680 1.84 29.51 25.19
C PRO A 680 0.84 29.41 24.03
N GLY A 681 0.30 28.22 23.80
CA GLY A 681 -0.66 27.94 22.72
C GLY A 681 -0.13 27.09 21.56
N VAL A 682 1.19 26.83 21.48
CA VAL A 682 1.74 25.86 20.50
C VAL A 682 1.13 24.48 20.74
N LYS A 683 0.75 23.81 19.65
CA LYS A 683 0.14 22.48 19.68
C LYS A 683 1.19 21.39 19.57
N LEU A 684 1.01 20.32 20.34
CA LEU A 684 1.88 19.15 20.32
C LEU A 684 1.08 17.96 19.80
N SER A 685 1.60 17.27 18.79
CA SER A 685 0.94 16.09 18.22
C SER A 685 1.95 15.03 17.83
N ALA A 686 1.49 13.80 17.59
CA ALA A 686 2.38 12.72 17.19
C ALA A 686 1.75 11.83 16.11
N ALA A 687 2.55 11.44 15.11
CA ALA A 687 2.29 10.29 14.27
C ALA A 687 2.54 9.00 15.08
N VAL A 688 1.52 8.16 15.20
CA VAL A 688 1.58 6.97 16.06
C VAL A 688 1.20 5.70 15.31
N PHE A 689 1.76 4.57 15.74
CA PHE A 689 1.24 3.26 15.38
C PHE A 689 -0.14 3.06 16.01
N ARG A 690 -1.02 2.42 15.24
CA ARG A 690 -2.41 2.18 15.62
C ARG A 690 -2.55 1.03 16.63
N GLU A 691 -1.67 0.04 16.59
CA GLU A 691 -1.81 -1.21 17.34
C GLU A 691 -1.28 -1.05 18.77
N TYR A 692 -2.15 -0.81 19.76
CA TYR A 692 -1.77 -0.76 21.18
C TYR A 692 -2.31 -2.00 21.91
N PRO A 693 -1.55 -2.62 22.84
CA PRO A 693 -0.22 -2.25 23.34
C PRO A 693 0.96 -2.74 22.49
N ASP A 694 0.75 -3.35 21.33
CA ASP A 694 1.83 -3.94 20.52
C ASP A 694 2.90 -2.92 20.13
N CYS A 695 2.52 -1.71 19.73
CA CYS A 695 3.46 -0.63 19.42
C CYS A 695 4.30 -0.20 20.63
N ARG A 696 3.76 -0.28 21.84
CA ARG A 696 4.51 -0.04 23.07
C ARG A 696 5.55 -1.12 23.29
N GLU A 697 5.19 -2.38 23.05
CA GLU A 697 6.10 -3.51 23.23
C GLU A 697 7.16 -3.64 22.13
N TRP A 698 6.79 -3.27 20.91
CA TRP A 698 7.63 -3.41 19.72
C TRP A 698 8.52 -2.17 19.50
N VAL A 699 7.96 -0.96 19.57
CA VAL A 699 8.70 0.28 19.24
C VAL A 699 8.78 1.27 20.41
N ALA A 700 8.26 0.92 21.59
CA ALA A 700 8.28 1.77 22.79
C ALA A 700 7.48 3.07 22.66
N GLN A 701 6.41 3.05 21.84
CA GLN A 701 5.51 4.19 21.67
C GLN A 701 4.30 4.07 22.61
N ASP A 702 4.26 4.87 23.68
CA ASP A 702 3.20 4.83 24.71
C ASP A 702 2.24 6.03 24.57
N TRP A 703 1.60 6.11 23.41
CA TRP A 703 0.72 7.24 23.09
C TRP A 703 -0.52 7.38 24.01
N PRO A 704 -1.14 6.32 24.57
CA PRO A 704 -2.22 6.51 25.53
C PRO A 704 -1.74 7.21 26.81
N LEU A 705 -0.53 6.88 27.29
CA LEU A 705 0.09 7.55 28.43
C LEU A 705 0.31 9.04 28.13
N TRP A 706 0.87 9.36 26.96
CA TRP A 706 1.17 10.75 26.58
C TRP A 706 -0.10 11.59 26.48
N ALA A 707 -1.16 11.03 25.92
CA ALA A 707 -2.48 11.67 25.86
C ALA A 707 -3.05 11.90 27.27
N LYS A 708 -3.10 10.87 28.12
CA LYS A 708 -3.65 10.94 29.47
C LYS A 708 -2.90 11.93 30.37
N ARG A 709 -1.59 12.09 30.17
CA ARG A 709 -0.76 13.06 30.90
C ARG A 709 -0.79 14.47 30.32
N GLY A 710 -1.55 14.70 29.24
CA GLY A 710 -1.66 16.00 28.59
C GLY A 710 -0.40 16.44 27.86
N TYR A 711 0.47 15.49 27.48
CA TYR A 711 1.69 15.82 26.74
C TYR A 711 1.38 16.18 25.28
N LEU A 712 0.32 15.62 24.72
CA LEU A 712 -0.15 15.88 23.36
C LEU A 712 -1.52 16.56 23.37
N ASP A 713 -1.76 17.45 22.40
CA ASP A 713 -3.05 18.09 22.14
C ASP A 713 -3.95 17.21 21.24
N PHE A 714 -3.37 16.38 20.38
CA PHE A 714 -4.05 15.37 19.55
C PHE A 714 -3.03 14.32 19.06
N ILE A 715 -3.53 13.15 18.64
CA ILE A 715 -2.71 12.13 17.96
C ILE A 715 -3.16 11.93 16.52
N CYS A 716 -2.24 11.47 15.67
CA CYS A 716 -2.52 11.10 14.29
C CYS A 716 -2.04 9.65 14.04
N PRO A 717 -2.87 8.63 14.33
CA PRO A 717 -2.54 7.24 14.02
C PRO A 717 -2.38 7.03 12.51
N MET A 718 -1.36 6.29 12.08
CA MET A 718 -1.08 6.02 10.67
C MET A 718 -2.00 4.92 10.11
N ASP A 719 -3.29 5.23 10.01
CA ASP A 719 -4.38 4.30 9.67
C ASP A 719 -4.47 3.92 8.17
N TYR A 720 -3.32 3.70 7.53
CA TYR A 720 -3.24 3.44 6.09
C TYR A 720 -3.81 2.06 5.72
N THR A 721 -4.95 2.05 5.03
CA THR A 721 -5.62 0.86 4.51
C THR A 721 -6.55 1.23 3.37
N THR A 722 -6.80 0.27 2.48
CA THR A 722 -7.82 0.37 1.43
C THR A 722 -9.21 -0.12 1.90
N SER A 723 -9.34 -0.62 3.13
CA SER A 723 -10.61 -1.09 3.70
C SER A 723 -11.20 -0.06 4.66
N ASP A 724 -12.39 0.45 4.34
CA ASP A 724 -13.08 1.47 5.14
C ASP A 724 -13.59 0.89 6.47
N GLU A 725 -13.93 -0.40 6.50
CA GLU A 725 -14.32 -1.11 7.72
C GLU A 725 -13.11 -1.33 8.63
N GLN A 726 -11.97 -1.75 8.09
CA GLN A 726 -10.75 -1.89 8.89
C GLN A 726 -10.32 -0.54 9.49
N PHE A 727 -10.42 0.52 8.69
CA PHE A 727 -10.16 1.89 9.13
C PHE A 727 -11.07 2.28 10.31
N ARG A 728 -12.38 1.96 10.24
CA ARG A 728 -13.33 2.17 11.35
C ARG A 728 -12.91 1.41 12.61
N LEU A 729 -12.65 0.12 12.49
CA LEU A 729 -12.34 -0.74 13.64
C LEU A 729 -11.10 -0.26 14.39
N TRP A 730 -10.05 0.16 13.66
CA TRP A 730 -8.86 0.74 14.27
C TRP A 730 -9.16 2.03 15.03
N ILE A 731 -9.94 2.95 14.45
CA ILE A 731 -10.30 4.20 15.13
C ILE A 731 -11.12 3.92 16.39
N GLU A 732 -12.09 3.00 16.32
CA GLU A 732 -12.89 2.61 17.48
C GLU A 732 -12.04 2.04 18.61
N ASP A 733 -11.04 1.21 18.27
CA ASP A 733 -10.08 0.68 19.24
C ASP A 733 -9.23 1.79 19.89
N GLN A 734 -8.67 2.70 19.08
CA GLN A 734 -7.91 3.84 19.56
C GLN A 734 -8.73 4.73 20.50
N GLN A 735 -10.01 4.96 20.17
CA GLN A 735 -10.92 5.74 21.03
C GLN A 735 -11.13 5.09 22.39
N LYS A 736 -11.17 3.75 22.49
CA LYS A 736 -11.26 3.04 23.78
C LYS A 736 -10.05 3.34 24.66
N HIS A 737 -8.85 3.38 24.08
CA HIS A 737 -7.61 3.70 24.81
C HIS A 737 -7.55 5.15 25.27
N LEU A 738 -8.06 6.10 24.48
CA LEU A 738 -8.05 7.51 24.84
C LEU A 738 -9.20 7.96 25.74
N ALA A 739 -10.33 7.24 25.71
CA ALA A 739 -11.56 7.59 26.42
C ALA A 739 -11.97 9.08 26.24
N GLY A 740 -11.74 9.63 25.04
CA GLY A 740 -12.05 11.03 24.70
C GLY A 740 -11.13 12.09 25.32
N SER A 741 -9.98 11.72 25.89
CA SER A 741 -9.04 12.66 26.53
C SER A 741 -8.49 13.74 25.58
N ILE A 742 -8.23 13.38 24.32
CA ILE A 742 -7.80 14.28 23.25
C ILE A 742 -8.43 13.86 21.90
N PRO A 743 -8.53 14.76 20.91
CA PRO A 743 -8.92 14.40 19.54
C PRO A 743 -7.95 13.42 18.88
N ILE A 744 -8.48 12.67 17.92
CA ILE A 744 -7.71 11.79 17.02
C ILE A 744 -7.89 12.35 15.61
N TYR A 745 -6.82 12.55 14.86
CA TYR A 745 -6.89 12.88 13.44
C TYR A 745 -6.30 11.72 12.62
N PRO A 746 -7.08 10.65 12.37
CA PRO A 746 -6.61 9.44 11.71
C PRO A 746 -5.96 9.74 10.37
N GLY A 747 -4.83 9.07 10.11
CA GLY A 747 -4.07 9.14 8.88
C GLY A 747 -4.73 8.33 7.77
N ILE A 748 -5.24 8.99 6.75
CA ILE A 748 -5.81 8.41 5.54
C ILE A 748 -4.68 8.25 4.50
N GLY A 749 -4.36 7.01 4.15
CA GLY A 749 -3.31 6.66 3.19
C GLY A 749 -3.76 6.86 1.73
N ALA A 750 -3.97 8.10 1.32
CA ALA A 750 -4.21 8.46 -0.07
C ALA A 750 -3.11 7.95 -1.01
N LEU A 751 -1.85 8.07 -0.57
CA LEU A 751 -0.68 7.52 -1.23
C LEU A 751 0.37 7.15 -0.18
N SER A 752 0.44 5.87 0.17
CA SER A 752 1.44 5.27 1.08
C SER A 752 2.00 3.97 0.49
N THR A 753 2.93 3.33 1.22
CA THR A 753 3.45 1.99 0.88
C THR A 753 2.40 0.89 1.01
N GLU A 754 1.38 1.09 1.85
CA GLU A 754 0.34 0.11 2.17
C GLU A 754 -0.98 0.36 1.44
N ALA A 755 -1.23 1.59 0.99
CA ALA A 755 -2.51 1.98 0.42
C ALA A 755 -2.35 3.05 -0.67
N THR A 756 -3.23 2.99 -1.67
CA THR A 756 -3.47 4.08 -2.62
C THR A 756 -4.97 4.21 -2.80
N LEU A 757 -5.50 5.41 -2.58
CA LEU A 757 -6.94 5.67 -2.60
C LEU A 757 -7.29 6.72 -3.66
N SER A 758 -8.38 6.49 -4.38
CA SER A 758 -9.03 7.54 -5.17
C SER A 758 -9.74 8.55 -4.28
N SER A 759 -10.07 9.73 -4.82
CA SER A 759 -10.72 10.82 -4.08
C SER A 759 -12.03 10.41 -3.40
N ASP A 760 -12.86 9.60 -4.06
CA ASP A 760 -14.10 9.08 -3.51
C ASP A 760 -13.87 8.13 -2.32
N ARG A 761 -12.80 7.32 -2.35
CA ARG A 761 -12.41 6.45 -1.24
C ARG A 761 -11.81 7.23 -0.07
N VAL A 762 -10.97 8.24 -0.33
CA VAL A 762 -10.49 9.17 0.70
C VAL A 762 -11.68 9.81 1.41
N LEU A 763 -12.69 10.28 0.66
CA LEU A 763 -13.89 10.87 1.26
C LEU A 763 -14.79 9.85 1.97
N GLY A 764 -14.80 8.58 1.53
CA GLY A 764 -15.39 7.49 2.30
C GLY A 764 -14.79 7.38 3.71
N GLN A 765 -13.46 7.38 3.82
CA GLN A 765 -12.77 7.35 5.11
C GLN A 765 -12.97 8.65 5.91
N VAL A 766 -13.05 9.82 5.26
CA VAL A 766 -13.46 11.07 5.94
C VAL A 766 -14.86 10.97 6.52
N ASP A 767 -15.80 10.32 5.84
CA ASP A 767 -17.14 10.12 6.39
C ASP A 767 -17.11 9.15 7.60
N VAL A 768 -16.22 8.16 7.62
CA VAL A 768 -15.97 7.33 8.82
C VAL A 768 -15.49 8.17 9.99
N THR A 769 -14.50 9.05 9.81
CA THR A 769 -13.98 9.91 10.90
C THR A 769 -15.06 10.84 11.46
N ARG A 770 -15.96 11.34 10.61
CA ARG A 770 -17.12 12.15 11.01
C ARG A 770 -18.15 11.36 11.80
N GLN A 771 -18.47 10.14 11.36
CA GLN A 771 -19.41 9.25 12.06
C GLN A 771 -18.89 8.89 13.46
N LEU A 772 -17.58 8.65 13.57
CA LEU A 772 -16.89 8.36 14.84
C LEU A 772 -16.52 9.62 15.64
N ARG A 773 -16.82 10.82 15.13
CA ARG A 773 -16.59 12.11 15.79
C ARG A 773 -15.14 12.32 16.27
N THR A 774 -14.17 11.88 15.48
CA THR A 774 -12.73 11.99 15.83
C THR A 774 -12.26 13.45 15.96
N GLY A 775 -12.97 14.37 15.31
CA GLY A 775 -12.70 15.80 15.29
C GLY A 775 -11.89 16.27 14.07
N GLY A 776 -11.47 15.34 13.22
CA GLY A 776 -10.72 15.65 12.01
C GLY A 776 -10.03 14.43 11.42
N PHE A 777 -9.17 14.68 10.43
CA PHE A 777 -8.40 13.67 9.73
C PHE A 777 -7.11 14.27 9.18
N THR A 778 -6.16 13.40 8.84
CA THR A 778 -4.92 13.76 8.18
C THR A 778 -4.77 12.94 6.90
N VAL A 779 -4.47 13.56 5.76
CA VAL A 779 -4.24 12.85 4.49
C VAL A 779 -2.73 12.64 4.27
N PHE A 780 -2.33 11.43 3.93
CA PHE A 780 -0.95 11.09 3.56
C PHE A 780 -0.89 10.49 2.15
N SER A 781 0.00 10.90 1.25
CA SER A 781 1.01 11.96 1.36
C SER A 781 0.72 13.11 0.39
N LEU A 782 1.11 14.33 0.77
CA LEU A 782 1.06 15.49 -0.13
C LEU A 782 2.11 15.30 -1.23
N SER A 783 1.66 15.27 -2.47
CA SER A 783 2.50 15.08 -3.65
C SER A 783 1.84 15.74 -4.86
N PRO A 784 2.56 15.95 -5.99
CA PRO A 784 1.93 16.40 -7.22
C PRO A 784 0.74 15.53 -7.66
N GLN A 785 0.80 14.23 -7.40
CA GLN A 785 -0.27 13.29 -7.71
C GLN A 785 -1.52 13.54 -6.85
N THR A 786 -1.38 13.64 -5.53
CA THR A 786 -2.54 13.86 -4.64
C THR A 786 -3.09 15.28 -4.76
N LEU A 787 -2.23 16.28 -5.05
CA LEU A 787 -2.66 17.63 -5.40
C LEU A 787 -3.51 17.67 -6.67
N SER A 788 -3.19 16.86 -7.69
CA SER A 788 -3.95 16.87 -8.95
C SER A 788 -5.19 15.98 -8.91
N SER A 789 -5.20 14.92 -8.10
CA SER A 789 -6.28 13.93 -8.11
C SER A 789 -7.28 14.02 -6.94
N ILE A 790 -6.90 14.61 -5.80
CA ILE A 790 -7.75 14.63 -4.58
C ILE A 790 -8.18 16.05 -4.22
N VAL A 791 -7.25 17.01 -4.21
CA VAL A 791 -7.51 18.39 -3.77
C VAL A 791 -8.61 19.11 -4.59
N PRO A 792 -8.70 18.98 -5.93
CA PRO A 792 -9.77 19.59 -6.71
C PRO A 792 -11.17 19.05 -6.36
N ASP A 793 -11.25 17.76 -6.01
CA ASP A 793 -12.50 17.14 -5.61
C ASP A 793 -12.93 17.60 -4.22
N PHE A 794 -11.98 17.74 -3.27
CA PHE A 794 -12.25 18.35 -1.97
C PHE A 794 -12.81 19.77 -2.10
N LYS A 795 -12.21 20.60 -2.96
CA LYS A 795 -12.66 21.97 -3.25
C LYS A 795 -14.13 22.03 -3.67
N GLN A 796 -14.59 21.06 -4.46
CA GLN A 796 -15.98 20.99 -4.93
C GLN A 796 -16.93 20.27 -3.96
N SER A 797 -16.40 19.56 -2.95
CA SER A 797 -17.16 18.65 -2.08
C SER A 797 -16.99 18.97 -0.59
N ALA A 798 -16.27 18.13 0.16
CA ALA A 798 -16.11 18.16 1.59
C ALA A 798 -15.31 19.37 2.11
N GLY A 799 -14.64 20.10 1.22
CA GLY A 799 -13.90 21.32 1.50
C GLY A 799 -14.66 22.62 1.22
N LYS A 800 -15.87 22.56 0.64
CA LYS A 800 -16.61 23.76 0.16
C LYS A 800 -16.94 24.78 1.24
N VAL A 801 -17.01 24.36 2.51
CA VAL A 801 -17.17 25.25 3.67
C VAL A 801 -15.83 25.32 4.39
N LYS A 802 -15.31 26.54 4.58
CA LYS A 802 -14.10 26.78 5.37
C LYS A 802 -14.32 26.28 6.80
N ALA A 803 -13.42 25.45 7.29
CA ALA A 803 -13.51 24.85 8.61
C ALA A 803 -12.45 25.39 9.58
N ILE A 804 -12.80 25.41 10.86
CA ILE A 804 -11.87 25.70 11.97
C ILE A 804 -11.41 24.36 12.59
N PRO A 805 -10.10 24.14 12.83
CA PRO A 805 -9.63 22.95 13.51
C PRO A 805 -10.28 22.75 14.89
N THR A 806 -10.63 21.51 15.22
CA THR A 806 -11.40 21.20 16.43
C THR A 806 -10.65 21.50 17.72
N HIS A 807 -9.31 21.42 17.69
CA HIS A 807 -8.45 21.73 18.83
C HIS A 807 -8.32 23.23 19.15
N ARG A 808 -8.80 24.14 18.27
CA ARG A 808 -8.93 25.56 18.63
C ARG A 808 -10.11 25.76 19.57
N ALA A 809 -9.88 26.42 20.71
CA ALA A 809 -10.94 26.74 21.67
C ALA A 809 -12.11 27.49 20.99
N GLN A 810 -13.35 27.23 21.42
CA GLN A 810 -14.47 28.10 21.06
C GLN A 810 -14.17 29.49 21.63
N LYS A 811 -14.09 30.52 20.77
CA LYS A 811 -14.29 31.89 21.26
C LYS A 811 -15.72 31.91 21.81
N LYS A 812 -15.84 31.97 23.14
CA LYS A 812 -17.12 32.22 23.80
C LYS A 812 -17.64 33.59 23.43
#